data_AF-A0A6L3AC48-F1
#
_entry.id   AF-A0A6L3AC48-F1
#
_cell.length_a   1.000
_cell.length_b   1.000
_cell.length_c   1.000
_cell.angle_alpha   90.00
_cell.angle_beta   90.00
_cell.angle_gamma   90.00
#
_symmetry.space_group_name_H-M   'P 1'
#
loop_
_entity.id
_entity.type
_entity.pdbx_description
1 polymer ?
#
loop_
_entity_poly.entity_id
_entity_poly.type
_entity_poly.pdbx_seq_one_letter_code
_entity_poly.pdbx_strand_id
1 'polypeptide(L)'
;MTQSEARRLHEAFASVLRAPDPGAAPAGLLGIEHEYSLRNGDRPLDFSEAMRGLAIPGRRLDPGDVNAYRLPSGTALTADGAEAEVASPPIRVRPGFSGAARRWAAAAAGELDSVLPPGIAKEGYSTHVSVSVPAAAADATARLYAVTFAPALGLVLDGPRSQGVYVRPRPGRLELCGEFASGPRLGAAVALAVGSAGACALAATGHRMRSPLPPRLAIEVLPGVERFGYRVRRDAPGFDLYRAGRSGIVRRQDGGRIAAGELVSVAWQAAREVLGSRASPGDLAVMDGIAAGELPLGVEEGSRPAGPAVEAGGLTRKRPGEGAILYPRIRPGMRIEAFVATWDFTVFRIAGRGRSAFACVPRASLERFFVLLEEGRLDETLGRYLAQSYAGRILASHEQTAGAGLYDEVADPAQLLAPEREPVDAHLGEPYSGKRGRGRPGKAGRPGKRSLLLPPQWSIPFVGGVLAAAVTAAVVAGILLTQGGGSDEPTPAPASPTPDVAVSEGPPATSPTRGAETVTPAASPATATPTRSPEPTPTRPVEPTPTRQLDPAPATPIPTPVPTETPRIPTPTATEPPTPGKSPTVLPTETVTASPTATATPTAPVGDVDPPPPPPPPPPPPPPPTPTCPPGTTC
;
A
#
# COMPACT_ATOMS: atom_id res chain seq x y z
N MET A 1 38.48 -18.56 14.17
CA MET A 1 37.31 -18.83 13.29
C MET A 1 37.04 -17.55 12.51
N THR A 2 36.86 -17.63 11.19
CA THR A 2 37.06 -16.49 10.28
C THR A 2 35.75 -15.83 9.85
N GLN A 3 35.80 -14.54 9.49
CA GLN A 3 34.68 -13.81 8.87
C GLN A 3 34.03 -14.57 7.69
N SER A 4 34.74 -15.53 7.09
CA SER A 4 34.24 -16.41 6.03
C SER A 4 33.05 -17.30 6.44
N GLU A 5 32.96 -17.76 7.70
CA GLU A 5 31.88 -18.65 8.12
C GLU A 5 30.56 -17.89 8.32
N ALA A 6 30.61 -16.72 8.98
CA ALA A 6 29.43 -15.86 9.13
C ALA A 6 28.87 -15.43 7.76
N ARG A 7 29.75 -15.16 6.78
CA ARG A 7 29.34 -14.88 5.41
C ARG A 7 28.62 -16.07 4.77
N ARG A 8 29.19 -17.29 4.88
CA ARG A 8 28.57 -18.52 4.37
C ARG A 8 27.20 -18.79 4.99
N LEU A 9 27.04 -18.60 6.31
CA LEU A 9 25.74 -18.78 6.98
C LEU A 9 24.69 -17.76 6.53
N HIS A 10 25.11 -16.51 6.33
CA HIS A 10 24.24 -15.47 5.76
C HIS A 10 23.79 -15.82 4.34
N GLU A 11 24.70 -16.27 3.48
CA GLU A 11 24.39 -16.69 2.10
C GLU A 11 23.49 -17.94 2.07
N ALA A 12 23.74 -18.92 2.95
CA ALA A 12 22.92 -20.11 3.09
C ALA A 12 21.48 -19.75 3.52
N PHE A 13 21.33 -18.89 4.53
CA PHE A 13 20.04 -18.38 4.97
C PHE A 13 19.30 -17.67 3.82
N ALA A 14 19.98 -16.76 3.11
CA ALA A 14 19.42 -16.02 1.99
C ALA A 14 18.99 -16.94 0.83
N SER A 15 19.83 -17.93 0.49
CA SER A 15 19.58 -18.89 -0.58
C SER A 15 18.34 -19.74 -0.31
N VAL A 16 18.22 -20.28 0.90
CA VAL A 16 17.11 -21.15 1.30
C VAL A 16 15.77 -20.38 1.33
N LEU A 17 15.80 -19.07 1.59
CA LEU A 17 14.62 -18.20 1.65
C LEU A 17 14.25 -17.52 0.33
N ARG A 18 15.03 -17.72 -0.74
CA ARG A 18 14.74 -17.11 -2.04
C ARG A 18 13.33 -17.51 -2.52
N ALA A 19 12.51 -16.51 -2.81
CA ALA A 19 11.16 -16.67 -3.31
C ALA A 19 10.90 -15.59 -4.39
N PRO A 20 10.09 -15.89 -5.42
CA PRO A 20 9.71 -14.90 -6.42
C PRO A 20 8.89 -13.80 -5.76
N ASP A 21 9.21 -12.53 -6.05
CA ASP A 21 8.44 -11.41 -5.53
C ASP A 21 7.25 -11.10 -6.45
N PRO A 22 6.00 -11.30 -6.01
CA PRO A 22 4.84 -10.89 -6.79
C PRO A 22 4.78 -9.37 -7.04
N GLY A 23 5.46 -8.55 -6.22
CA GLY A 23 5.57 -7.11 -6.41
C GLY A 23 6.48 -6.69 -7.55
N ALA A 24 7.32 -7.60 -8.07
CA ALA A 24 8.22 -7.30 -9.19
C ALA A 24 7.46 -7.07 -10.51
N ALA A 25 6.29 -7.69 -10.66
CA ALA A 25 5.42 -7.42 -11.80
C ALA A 25 4.67 -6.08 -11.61
N PRO A 26 4.56 -5.24 -12.64
CA PRO A 26 3.71 -4.05 -12.60
C PRO A 26 2.28 -4.41 -12.23
N ALA A 27 1.76 -3.75 -11.19
CA ALA A 27 0.45 -4.00 -10.60
C ALA A 27 0.23 -5.46 -10.17
N GLY A 28 1.27 -6.14 -9.69
CA GLY A 28 1.19 -7.51 -9.14
C GLY A 28 0.62 -7.55 -7.71
N LEU A 29 0.70 -6.45 -6.98
CA LEU A 29 0.13 -6.27 -5.65
C LEU A 29 -0.71 -4.99 -5.57
N LEU A 30 -1.68 -5.00 -4.67
CA LEU A 30 -2.41 -3.81 -4.25
C LEU A 30 -2.52 -3.76 -2.71
N GLY A 31 -2.79 -2.60 -2.14
CA GLY A 31 -3.16 -2.41 -0.74
C GLY A 31 -4.28 -1.38 -0.62
N ILE A 32 -5.13 -1.53 0.39
CA ILE A 32 -6.25 -0.62 0.67
C ILE A 32 -6.05 0.00 2.04
N GLU A 33 -6.19 1.32 2.12
CA GLU A 33 -6.24 2.04 3.39
C GLU A 33 -7.54 2.85 3.42
N HIS A 34 -8.26 2.79 4.53
CA HIS A 34 -9.45 3.60 4.78
C HIS A 34 -9.19 4.49 5.99
N GLU A 35 -9.50 5.77 5.84
CA GLU A 35 -9.52 6.72 6.94
C GLU A 35 -10.95 6.99 7.39
N TYR A 36 -11.12 7.22 8.69
CA TYR A 36 -12.40 7.51 9.30
C TYR A 36 -12.30 8.70 10.24
N SER A 37 -13.21 9.64 10.09
CA SER A 37 -13.46 10.66 11.09
C SER A 37 -14.30 10.07 12.22
N LEU A 38 -13.91 10.33 13.47
CA LEU A 38 -14.59 9.83 14.66
C LEU A 38 -15.26 10.97 15.41
N ARG A 39 -16.42 10.70 16.02
CA ARG A 39 -17.15 11.67 16.86
C ARG A 39 -17.67 11.02 18.13
N ASN A 40 -17.62 11.76 19.24
CA ASN A 40 -18.29 11.42 20.49
C ASN A 40 -19.48 12.37 20.70
N GLY A 41 -20.68 11.87 20.41
CA GLY A 41 -21.83 12.74 20.19
C GLY A 41 -21.54 13.72 19.05
N ASP A 42 -21.69 15.02 19.29
CA ASP A 42 -21.42 16.05 18.28
C ASP A 42 -19.94 16.46 18.17
N ARG A 43 -19.08 16.04 19.11
CA ARG A 43 -17.69 16.49 19.17
C ARG A 43 -16.78 15.61 18.31
N PRO A 44 -15.95 16.18 17.42
CA PRO A 44 -14.88 15.44 16.78
C PRO A 44 -13.95 14.80 17.82
N LEU A 45 -13.50 13.59 17.55
CA LEU A 45 -12.56 12.84 18.37
C LEU A 45 -11.24 12.70 17.62
N ASP A 46 -10.15 13.20 18.20
CA ASP A 46 -8.79 12.97 17.69
C ASP A 46 -8.36 11.53 18.02
N PHE A 47 -8.28 10.68 16.99
CA PHE A 47 -7.92 9.28 17.16
C PHE A 47 -6.46 9.10 17.60
N SER A 48 -5.54 9.99 17.21
CA SER A 48 -4.12 9.89 17.60
C SER A 48 -3.91 10.04 19.11
N GLU A 49 -4.80 10.78 19.77
CA GLU A 49 -4.86 10.89 21.22
C GLU A 49 -5.63 9.71 21.83
N ALA A 50 -6.83 9.41 21.31
CA ALA A 50 -7.71 8.37 21.83
C ALA A 50 -7.06 6.98 21.80
N MET A 51 -6.36 6.64 20.72
CA MET A 51 -5.76 5.31 20.52
C MET A 51 -4.74 4.90 21.59
N ARG A 52 -4.18 5.86 22.35
CA ARG A 52 -3.22 5.59 23.43
C ARG A 52 -3.88 4.93 24.64
N GLY A 53 -5.18 5.13 24.82
CA GLY A 53 -5.97 4.52 25.89
C GLY A 53 -6.72 3.25 25.46
N LEU A 54 -6.68 2.89 24.17
CA LEU A 54 -7.41 1.73 23.65
C LEU A 54 -6.60 0.44 23.85
N ALA A 55 -7.30 -0.62 24.24
CA ALA A 55 -6.76 -1.97 24.32
C ALA A 55 -6.69 -2.61 22.91
N ILE A 56 -5.80 -2.11 22.07
CA ILE A 56 -5.64 -2.61 20.70
C ILE A 56 -4.90 -3.95 20.73
N PRO A 57 -5.46 -5.04 20.16
CA PRO A 57 -4.89 -6.39 20.25
C PRO A 57 -3.72 -6.61 19.29
N GLY A 58 -2.76 -5.69 19.23
CA GLY A 58 -1.66 -5.67 18.27
C GLY A 58 -0.32 -5.23 18.87
N ARG A 59 0.69 -5.11 18.01
CA ARG A 59 2.03 -4.60 18.39
C ARG A 59 2.46 -3.44 17.49
N ARG A 60 3.09 -2.43 18.08
CA ARG A 60 3.75 -1.34 17.36
C ARG A 60 5.08 -1.82 16.82
N LEU A 61 5.09 -2.24 15.56
CA LEU A 61 6.26 -2.83 14.90
C LEU A 61 6.73 -2.01 13.69
N ASP A 62 5.96 -1.02 13.26
CA ASP A 62 6.29 -0.21 12.09
C ASP A 62 7.22 0.94 12.50
N PRO A 63 8.45 1.01 11.97
CA PRO A 63 9.39 2.08 12.30
C PRO A 63 9.05 3.39 11.58
N GLY A 64 8.19 3.36 10.55
CA GLY A 64 7.75 4.54 9.80
C GLY A 64 6.52 5.21 10.36
N ASP A 65 5.85 4.55 11.31
CA ASP A 65 4.67 5.04 11.99
C ASP A 65 4.63 4.52 13.43
N VAL A 66 4.98 5.38 14.37
CA VAL A 66 5.03 5.06 15.80
C VAL A 66 3.65 4.77 16.39
N ASN A 67 2.57 5.13 15.69
CA ASN A 67 1.20 4.86 16.11
C ASN A 67 0.69 3.53 15.54
N ALA A 68 1.28 3.01 14.46
CA ALA A 68 0.74 1.84 13.77
C ALA A 68 0.85 0.56 14.60
N TYR A 69 -0.30 -0.03 14.91
CA TYR A 69 -0.43 -1.37 15.45
C TYR A 69 -0.61 -2.39 14.33
N ARG A 70 0.26 -3.39 14.28
CA ARG A 70 0.03 -4.61 13.50
C ARG A 70 -0.97 -5.49 14.27
N LEU A 71 -2.08 -5.86 13.63
CA LEU A 71 -3.17 -6.65 14.22
C LEU A 71 -3.04 -8.15 13.89
N PRO A 72 -3.73 -9.05 14.62
CA PRO A 72 -3.66 -10.50 14.41
C PRO A 72 -4.25 -10.98 13.08
N SER A 73 -5.05 -10.16 12.43
CA SER A 73 -5.52 -10.37 11.06
C SER A 73 -4.42 -10.14 10.01
N GLY A 74 -3.40 -9.35 10.34
CA GLY A 74 -2.43 -8.81 9.39
C GLY A 74 -2.67 -7.33 9.06
N THR A 75 -3.85 -6.78 9.32
CA THR A 75 -4.17 -5.36 9.14
C THR A 75 -3.27 -4.47 10.00
N ALA A 76 -3.01 -3.24 9.56
CA ALA A 76 -2.47 -2.18 10.41
C ALA A 76 -3.60 -1.22 10.84
N LEU A 77 -3.61 -0.83 12.12
CA LEU A 77 -4.45 0.23 12.67
C LEU A 77 -3.54 1.36 13.14
N THR A 78 -3.75 2.58 12.64
CA THR A 78 -2.97 3.76 12.99
C THR A 78 -3.85 5.02 13.02
N ALA A 79 -3.23 6.16 13.27
CA ALA A 79 -3.83 7.47 13.07
C ALA A 79 -3.09 8.22 11.96
N ASP A 80 -3.83 8.87 11.06
CA ASP A 80 -3.28 9.92 10.20
C ASP A 80 -3.93 11.24 10.63
N GLY A 81 -3.14 12.15 11.20
CA GLY A 81 -3.72 13.32 11.87
C GLY A 81 -4.70 12.93 12.98
N ALA A 82 -5.94 13.40 12.90
CA ALA A 82 -7.00 13.10 13.86
C ALA A 82 -7.83 11.88 13.45
N GLU A 83 -7.69 11.42 12.21
CA GLU A 83 -8.46 10.36 11.59
C GLU A 83 -7.92 8.98 11.99
N ALA A 84 -8.82 8.02 12.15
CA ALA A 84 -8.46 6.61 12.32
C ALA A 84 -8.17 6.00 10.94
N GLU A 85 -7.00 5.40 10.76
CA GLU A 85 -6.59 4.76 9.52
C GLU A 85 -6.47 3.25 9.74
N VAL A 86 -7.09 2.47 8.86
CA VAL A 86 -6.88 1.01 8.79
C VAL A 86 -6.36 0.62 7.42
N ALA A 87 -5.31 -0.20 7.39
CA ALA A 87 -4.60 -0.59 6.19
C ALA A 87 -4.55 -2.11 6.04
N SER A 88 -5.01 -2.60 4.89
CA SER A 88 -4.91 -4.01 4.54
C SER A 88 -3.45 -4.41 4.38
N PRO A 89 -3.12 -5.69 4.61
CA PRO A 89 -1.89 -6.24 4.06
C PRO A 89 -1.86 -6.19 2.52
N PRO A 90 -0.69 -6.41 1.89
CA PRO A 90 -0.57 -6.52 0.44
C PRO A 90 -1.42 -7.66 -0.13
N ILE A 91 -2.34 -7.32 -1.02
CA ILE A 91 -3.24 -8.24 -1.72
C ILE A 91 -2.64 -8.57 -3.08
N ARG A 92 -2.49 -9.87 -3.37
CA ARG A 92 -2.06 -10.33 -4.70
C ARG A 92 -3.13 -10.06 -5.76
N VAL A 93 -2.72 -9.48 -6.89
CA VAL A 93 -3.59 -9.26 -8.05
C VAL A 93 -3.72 -10.55 -8.85
N ARG A 94 -4.86 -11.20 -8.68
CA ARG A 94 -5.27 -12.46 -9.32
C ARG A 94 -6.81 -12.50 -9.41
N PRO A 95 -7.42 -13.40 -10.20
CA PRO A 95 -8.88 -13.46 -10.31
C PRO A 95 -9.58 -13.45 -8.94
N GLY A 96 -10.48 -12.49 -8.73
CA GLY A 96 -11.20 -12.20 -7.50
C GLY A 96 -10.55 -11.13 -6.59
N PHE A 97 -9.55 -10.38 -7.07
CA PHE A 97 -8.81 -9.41 -6.25
C PHE A 97 -9.67 -8.23 -5.78
N SER A 98 -10.64 -7.74 -6.57
CA SER A 98 -11.46 -6.60 -6.17
C SER A 98 -12.43 -7.00 -5.04
N GLY A 99 -12.96 -8.23 -5.11
CA GLY A 99 -13.72 -8.83 -4.02
C GLY A 99 -12.87 -9.05 -2.77
N ALA A 100 -11.59 -9.44 -2.91
CA ALA A 100 -10.67 -9.56 -1.79
C ALA A 100 -10.37 -8.20 -1.13
N ALA A 101 -10.15 -7.16 -1.92
CA ALA A 101 -9.96 -5.79 -1.43
C ALA A 101 -11.15 -5.30 -0.61
N ARG A 102 -12.38 -5.52 -1.09
CA ARG A 102 -13.62 -5.18 -0.37
C ARG A 102 -13.74 -5.92 0.96
N ARG A 103 -13.43 -7.22 0.99
CA ARG A 103 -13.47 -8.01 2.24
C ARG A 103 -12.42 -7.55 3.25
N TRP A 104 -11.21 -7.21 2.78
CA TRP A 104 -10.18 -6.63 3.65
C TRP A 104 -10.60 -5.29 4.21
N ALA A 105 -11.13 -4.38 3.39
CA ALA A 105 -11.62 -3.09 3.85
C ALA A 105 -12.75 -3.23 4.89
N ALA A 106 -13.70 -4.15 4.67
CA ALA A 106 -14.79 -4.42 5.61
C ALA A 106 -14.28 -5.04 6.92
N ALA A 107 -13.37 -6.01 6.85
CA ALA A 107 -12.79 -6.63 8.04
C ALA A 107 -11.99 -5.62 8.86
N ALA A 108 -11.17 -4.80 8.20
CA ALA A 108 -10.39 -3.74 8.83
C ALA A 108 -11.28 -2.70 9.52
N ALA A 109 -12.41 -2.33 8.90
CA ALA A 109 -13.40 -1.45 9.50
C ALA A 109 -14.04 -2.08 10.77
N GLY A 110 -14.33 -3.38 10.74
CA GLY A 110 -14.85 -4.11 11.90
C GLY A 110 -13.83 -4.27 13.02
N GLU A 111 -12.53 -4.38 12.69
CA GLU A 111 -11.46 -4.37 13.69
C GLU A 111 -11.36 -3.02 14.41
N LEU A 112 -11.49 -1.91 13.67
CA LEU A 112 -11.60 -0.57 14.27
C LEU A 112 -12.83 -0.50 15.19
N ASP A 113 -14.00 -0.95 14.73
CA ASP A 113 -15.21 -0.95 15.56
C ASP A 113 -15.04 -1.76 16.85
N SER A 114 -14.31 -2.88 16.79
CA SER A 114 -14.08 -3.73 17.96
C SER A 114 -13.23 -3.09 19.07
N VAL A 115 -12.43 -2.07 18.74
CA VAL A 115 -11.58 -1.37 19.70
C VAL A 115 -12.13 0.00 20.11
N LEU A 116 -13.13 0.53 19.41
CA LEU A 116 -13.76 1.80 19.74
C LEU A 116 -14.71 1.64 20.94
N PRO A 117 -14.73 2.61 21.88
CA PRO A 117 -15.72 2.63 22.94
C PRO A 117 -17.16 2.71 22.38
N PRO A 118 -18.16 2.17 23.10
CA PRO A 118 -19.56 2.35 22.73
C PRO A 118 -19.93 3.83 22.60
N GLY A 119 -20.75 4.17 21.60
CA GLY A 119 -21.24 5.53 21.38
C GLY A 119 -20.33 6.43 20.53
N ILE A 120 -19.14 5.95 20.13
CA ILE A 120 -18.32 6.66 19.14
C ILE A 120 -18.91 6.44 17.75
N ALA A 121 -19.32 7.53 17.10
CA ALA A 121 -19.74 7.53 15.71
C ALA A 121 -18.51 7.52 14.79
N LYS A 122 -18.62 6.76 13.70
CA LYS A 122 -17.58 6.60 12.67
C LYS A 122 -18.14 6.99 11.32
N GLU A 123 -17.45 7.90 10.63
CA GLU A 123 -17.77 8.33 9.26
C GLU A 123 -16.57 8.07 8.36
N GLY A 124 -16.80 7.50 7.17
CA GLY A 124 -15.73 7.27 6.20
C GLY A 124 -15.20 8.61 5.65
N TYR A 125 -13.88 8.79 5.68
CA TYR A 125 -13.21 10.02 5.27
C TYR A 125 -12.57 9.88 3.89
N SER A 126 -11.61 8.97 3.75
CA SER A 126 -10.85 8.77 2.50
C SER A 126 -10.61 7.29 2.21
N THR A 127 -10.29 7.00 0.95
CA THR A 127 -9.81 5.69 0.50
C THR A 127 -8.48 5.86 -0.23
N HIS A 128 -7.47 5.11 0.18
CA HIS A 128 -6.19 4.99 -0.52
C HIS A 128 -6.06 3.63 -1.17
N VAL A 129 -5.71 3.61 -2.45
CA VAL A 129 -5.37 2.41 -3.21
C VAL A 129 -3.89 2.48 -3.58
N SER A 130 -3.09 1.63 -2.93
CA SER A 130 -1.68 1.42 -3.25
C SER A 130 -1.56 0.32 -4.31
N VAL A 131 -0.81 0.54 -5.39
CA VAL A 131 -0.59 -0.46 -6.47
C VAL A 131 0.91 -0.61 -6.72
N SER A 132 1.43 -1.84 -6.74
CA SER A 132 2.87 -2.05 -6.96
C SER A 132 3.32 -1.59 -8.35
N VAL A 133 4.43 -0.88 -8.42
CA VAL A 133 5.07 -0.45 -9.68
C VAL A 133 6.59 -0.54 -9.53
N PRO A 134 7.37 -0.70 -10.60
CA PRO A 134 8.82 -0.68 -10.49
C PRO A 134 9.30 0.63 -9.84
N ALA A 135 10.11 0.54 -8.79
CA ALA A 135 10.53 1.70 -8.01
C ALA A 135 11.21 2.79 -8.88
N ALA A 136 12.03 2.37 -9.83
CA ALA A 136 12.70 3.26 -10.78
C ALA A 136 11.72 4.01 -11.72
N ALA A 137 10.50 3.48 -11.92
CA ALA A 137 9.48 4.05 -12.79
C ALA A 137 8.36 4.77 -12.03
N ALA A 138 8.36 4.78 -10.69
CA ALA A 138 7.24 5.27 -9.88
C ALA A 138 6.87 6.72 -10.20
N ASP A 139 7.86 7.60 -10.34
CA ASP A 139 7.66 9.01 -10.70
C ASP A 139 7.05 9.21 -12.08
N ALA A 140 7.64 8.57 -13.10
CA ALA A 140 7.19 8.66 -14.47
C ALA A 140 5.76 8.10 -14.59
N THR A 141 5.49 7.01 -13.86
CA THR A 141 4.16 6.42 -13.73
C THR A 141 3.18 7.42 -13.11
N ALA A 142 3.53 8.08 -12.00
CA ALA A 142 2.68 9.05 -11.33
C ALA A 142 2.40 10.30 -12.18
N ARG A 143 3.42 10.85 -12.86
CA ARG A 143 3.25 12.00 -13.79
C ARG A 143 2.31 11.65 -14.92
N LEU A 144 2.50 10.47 -15.53
CA LEU A 144 1.67 10.01 -16.63
C LEU A 144 0.23 9.80 -16.15
N TYR A 145 0.05 9.12 -15.03
CA TYR A 145 -1.27 8.86 -14.42
C TYR A 145 -2.04 10.15 -14.15
N ALA A 146 -1.38 11.15 -13.57
CA ALA A 146 -2.01 12.43 -13.23
C ALA A 146 -2.62 13.14 -14.45
N VAL A 147 -2.00 13.04 -15.63
CA VAL A 147 -2.47 13.71 -16.85
C VAL A 147 -3.29 12.83 -17.79
N THR A 148 -3.54 11.56 -17.46
CA THR A 148 -4.34 10.63 -18.29
C THR A 148 -5.51 10.01 -17.53
N PHE A 149 -5.24 9.32 -16.42
CA PHE A 149 -6.23 8.51 -15.71
C PHE A 149 -6.85 9.19 -14.50
N ALA A 150 -6.16 10.14 -13.87
CA ALA A 150 -6.62 10.73 -12.60
C ALA A 150 -8.04 11.32 -12.67
N PRO A 151 -8.46 12.07 -13.72
CA PRO A 151 -9.85 12.53 -13.82
C PRO A 151 -10.88 11.39 -13.94
N ALA A 152 -10.55 10.31 -14.66
CA ALA A 152 -11.42 9.14 -14.76
C ALA A 152 -11.52 8.39 -13.42
N LEU A 153 -10.39 8.25 -12.70
CA LEU A 153 -10.40 7.68 -11.36
C LEU A 153 -11.27 8.52 -10.42
N GLY A 154 -11.13 9.85 -10.45
CA GLY A 154 -11.94 10.76 -9.64
C GLY A 154 -13.43 10.58 -9.87
N LEU A 155 -13.86 10.49 -11.14
CA LEU A 155 -15.26 10.24 -11.48
C LEU A 155 -15.79 8.89 -10.97
N VAL A 156 -14.95 7.85 -10.89
CA VAL A 156 -15.34 6.51 -10.45
C VAL A 156 -15.29 6.37 -8.92
N LEU A 157 -14.26 6.90 -8.28
CA LEU A 157 -13.97 6.73 -6.86
C LEU A 157 -14.73 7.74 -5.99
N ASP A 158 -14.69 9.02 -6.39
CA ASP A 158 -15.15 10.12 -5.55
C ASP A 158 -16.66 10.34 -5.63
N GLY A 159 -17.22 10.95 -4.60
CA GLY A 159 -18.56 11.50 -4.60
C GLY A 159 -18.61 12.97 -5.07
N PRO A 160 -19.82 13.54 -5.17
CA PRO A 160 -20.03 14.88 -5.71
C PRO A 160 -19.43 16.02 -4.87
N ARG A 161 -18.98 15.74 -3.63
CA ARG A 161 -18.40 16.74 -2.70
C ARG A 161 -16.88 16.67 -2.59
N SER A 162 -16.24 15.63 -3.12
CA SER A 162 -14.79 15.52 -3.14
C SER A 162 -14.13 16.72 -3.84
N GLN A 163 -12.88 16.96 -3.45
CA GLN A 163 -12.01 17.99 -4.00
C GLN A 163 -11.09 17.50 -5.13
N GLY A 164 -11.17 16.21 -5.49
CA GLY A 164 -10.28 15.58 -6.46
C GLY A 164 -9.45 14.45 -5.85
N VAL A 165 -8.51 13.93 -6.65
CA VAL A 165 -7.67 12.81 -6.28
C VAL A 165 -6.21 13.22 -6.08
N TYR A 166 -5.49 12.45 -5.26
CA TYR A 166 -4.04 12.50 -5.17
C TYR A 166 -3.41 11.30 -5.86
N VAL A 167 -2.29 11.54 -6.54
CA VAL A 167 -1.46 10.54 -7.22
C VAL A 167 -0.05 10.65 -6.67
N ARG A 168 0.33 9.73 -5.78
CA ARG A 168 1.54 9.84 -4.96
C ARG A 168 2.49 8.69 -5.31
N PRO A 169 3.64 8.95 -5.94
CA PRO A 169 4.66 7.91 -6.12
C PRO A 169 5.27 7.57 -4.77
N ARG A 170 5.45 6.28 -4.53
CA ARG A 170 6.16 5.73 -3.37
C ARG A 170 7.21 4.74 -3.86
N PRO A 171 8.25 4.46 -3.08
CA PRO A 171 9.17 3.38 -3.39
C PRO A 171 8.39 2.07 -3.64
N GLY A 172 8.50 1.53 -4.86
CA GLY A 172 7.86 0.27 -5.26
C GLY A 172 6.34 0.30 -5.48
N ARG A 173 5.66 1.46 -5.35
CA ARG A 173 4.20 1.55 -5.54
C ARG A 173 3.70 2.93 -5.95
N LEU A 174 2.50 2.98 -6.52
CA LEU A 174 1.73 4.19 -6.74
C LEU A 174 0.57 4.21 -5.73
N GLU A 175 0.47 5.26 -4.93
CA GLU A 175 -0.61 5.49 -3.97
C GLU A 175 -1.62 6.47 -4.59
N LEU A 176 -2.88 6.04 -4.69
CA LEU A 176 -3.99 6.79 -5.28
C LEU A 176 -5.01 7.07 -4.19
N CYS A 177 -5.24 8.35 -3.86
CA CYS A 177 -6.14 8.75 -2.78
C CYS A 177 -7.35 9.51 -3.33
N GLY A 178 -8.53 9.22 -2.80
CA GLY A 178 -9.77 9.95 -3.07
C GLY A 178 -10.73 9.90 -1.89
N GLU A 179 -11.99 10.26 -2.14
CA GLU A 179 -13.05 10.15 -1.14
C GLU A 179 -13.26 8.69 -0.72
N PHE A 180 -13.77 8.51 0.51
CA PHE A 180 -14.12 7.20 1.01
C PHE A 180 -15.05 6.44 0.04
N ALA A 181 -14.69 5.20 -0.28
CA ALA A 181 -15.50 4.29 -1.08
C ALA A 181 -15.59 2.92 -0.42
N SER A 182 -16.75 2.28 -0.55
CA SER A 182 -16.98 0.93 -0.05
C SER A 182 -17.81 0.13 -1.07
N GLY A 183 -18.06 -1.15 -0.76
CA GLY A 183 -18.95 -1.97 -1.57
C GLY A 183 -18.53 -2.09 -3.05
N PRO A 184 -19.49 -2.15 -3.99
CA PRO A 184 -19.20 -2.24 -5.43
C PRO A 184 -18.34 -1.09 -5.97
N ARG A 185 -18.54 0.15 -5.50
CA ARG A 185 -17.75 1.32 -5.91
C ARG A 185 -16.27 1.15 -5.62
N LEU A 186 -15.93 0.70 -4.40
CA LEU A 186 -14.54 0.35 -4.05
C LEU A 186 -13.99 -0.73 -5.00
N GLY A 187 -14.79 -1.74 -5.34
CA GLY A 187 -14.39 -2.79 -6.29
C GLY A 187 -14.03 -2.24 -7.67
N ALA A 188 -14.87 -1.36 -8.22
CA ALA A 188 -14.64 -0.70 -9.51
C ALA A 188 -13.41 0.22 -9.47
N ALA A 189 -13.30 1.06 -8.43
CA ALA A 189 -12.15 1.95 -8.25
C ALA A 189 -10.84 1.16 -8.14
N VAL A 190 -10.83 0.05 -7.40
CA VAL A 190 -9.66 -0.85 -7.30
C VAL A 190 -9.31 -1.48 -8.64
N ALA A 191 -10.30 -1.98 -9.40
CA ALA A 191 -10.05 -2.55 -10.72
C ALA A 191 -9.44 -1.51 -11.68
N LEU A 192 -10.02 -0.31 -11.74
CA LEU A 192 -9.50 0.80 -12.54
C LEU A 192 -8.09 1.19 -12.08
N ALA A 193 -7.87 1.41 -10.79
CA ALA A 193 -6.59 1.79 -10.20
C ALA A 193 -5.47 0.79 -10.55
N VAL A 194 -5.70 -0.51 -10.35
CA VAL A 194 -4.71 -1.56 -10.64
C VAL A 194 -4.37 -1.62 -12.12
N GLY A 195 -5.38 -1.64 -13.00
CA GLY A 195 -5.15 -1.70 -14.44
C GLY A 195 -4.47 -0.43 -14.99
N SER A 196 -4.92 0.74 -14.58
CA SER A 196 -4.39 2.04 -15.04
C SER A 196 -2.99 2.34 -14.53
N ALA A 197 -2.67 2.00 -13.28
CA ALA A 197 -1.31 2.11 -12.76
C ALA A 197 -0.35 1.16 -13.48
N GLY A 198 -0.79 -0.07 -13.75
CA GLY A 198 -0.04 -1.02 -14.57
C GLY A 198 0.20 -0.52 -16.00
N ALA A 199 -0.82 0.07 -16.64
CA ALA A 199 -0.70 0.67 -17.97
C ALA A 199 0.33 1.80 -18.01
N CYS A 200 0.29 2.70 -17.01
CA CYS A 200 1.27 3.77 -16.88
C CYS A 200 2.68 3.23 -16.63
N ALA A 201 2.83 2.20 -15.79
CA ALA A 201 4.13 1.61 -15.47
C ALA A 201 4.76 0.89 -16.68
N LEU A 202 3.94 0.17 -17.47
CA LEU A 202 4.38 -0.44 -18.72
C LEU A 202 4.84 0.63 -19.72
N ALA A 203 4.06 1.69 -19.91
CA ALA A 203 4.44 2.79 -20.79
C ALA A 203 5.70 3.53 -20.31
N ALA A 204 5.82 3.80 -19.01
CA ALA A 204 6.98 4.45 -18.41
C ALA A 204 8.28 3.63 -18.54
N THR A 205 8.16 2.32 -18.74
CA THR A 205 9.29 1.40 -18.95
C THR A 205 9.48 1.04 -20.43
N GLY A 206 8.79 1.71 -21.35
CA GLY A 206 8.94 1.53 -22.80
C GLY A 206 8.21 0.31 -23.39
N HIS A 207 7.38 -0.38 -22.61
CA HIS A 207 6.58 -1.50 -23.11
C HIS A 207 5.42 -0.98 -23.97
N ARG A 208 5.26 -1.56 -25.16
CA ARG A 208 4.13 -1.25 -26.06
C ARG A 208 2.90 -2.06 -25.64
N MET A 209 1.77 -1.36 -25.51
CA MET A 209 0.46 -1.96 -25.32
C MET A 209 -0.29 -2.01 -26.66
N ARG A 210 -1.31 -2.88 -26.78
CA ARG A 210 -2.16 -2.95 -27.97
C ARG A 210 -3.14 -1.79 -27.99
N SER A 211 -3.80 -1.53 -26.85
CA SER A 211 -4.65 -0.36 -26.66
C SER A 211 -3.77 0.84 -26.33
N PRO A 212 -3.99 2.00 -26.97
CA PRO A 212 -3.31 3.21 -26.57
C PRO A 212 -3.72 3.62 -25.15
N LEU A 213 -2.83 4.34 -24.48
CA LEU A 213 -3.22 5.05 -23.26
C LEU A 213 -4.31 6.10 -23.59
N PRO A 214 -5.12 6.49 -22.60
CA PRO A 214 -5.99 7.65 -22.73
C PRO A 214 -5.17 8.88 -23.14
N PRO A 215 -5.78 9.81 -23.90
CA PRO A 215 -5.09 11.02 -24.32
C PRO A 215 -4.61 11.81 -23.10
N ARG A 216 -3.44 12.44 -23.22
CA ARG A 216 -2.98 13.38 -22.20
C ARG A 216 -3.90 14.59 -22.20
N LEU A 217 -4.29 15.02 -21.01
CA LEU A 217 -5.27 16.08 -20.80
C LEU A 217 -4.56 17.41 -20.54
N ALA A 218 -5.13 18.48 -21.07
CA ALA A 218 -4.72 19.85 -20.79
C ALA A 218 -5.42 20.32 -19.50
N ILE A 219 -4.92 19.85 -18.36
CA ILE A 219 -5.47 20.11 -17.02
C ILE A 219 -4.38 20.67 -16.10
N GLU A 220 -4.81 21.41 -15.07
CA GLU A 220 -3.93 21.85 -14.00
C GLU A 220 -3.60 20.68 -13.07
N VAL A 221 -2.30 20.35 -12.96
CA VAL A 221 -1.81 19.37 -11.99
C VAL A 221 -1.00 20.10 -10.93
N LEU A 222 -1.51 20.08 -9.70
CA LEU A 222 -0.87 20.74 -8.58
C LEU A 222 0.14 19.80 -7.89
N PRO A 223 1.21 20.32 -7.29
CA PRO A 223 2.05 19.54 -6.39
C PRO A 223 1.26 19.13 -5.14
N GLY A 224 1.50 17.93 -4.62
CA GLY A 224 1.03 17.53 -3.30
C GLY A 224 1.75 18.33 -2.21
N VAL A 225 1.00 18.93 -1.28
CA VAL A 225 1.56 19.79 -0.22
C VAL A 225 1.94 19.03 1.06
N GLU A 226 1.17 18.00 1.42
CA GLU A 226 1.43 17.18 2.62
C GLU A 226 2.48 16.10 2.36
N ARG A 227 2.42 15.50 1.18
CA ARG A 227 3.32 14.43 0.73
C ARG A 227 3.63 14.62 -0.75
N PHE A 228 4.86 14.28 -1.15
CA PHE A 228 5.29 14.31 -2.54
C PHE A 228 4.32 13.54 -3.46
N GLY A 229 3.99 14.15 -4.60
CA GLY A 229 3.05 13.63 -5.58
C GLY A 229 2.30 14.74 -6.29
N TYR A 230 1.16 14.36 -6.88
CA TYR A 230 0.32 15.22 -7.69
C TYR A 230 -1.08 15.27 -7.10
N ARG A 231 -1.72 16.44 -7.16
CA ARG A 231 -3.13 16.65 -6.84
C ARG A 231 -3.85 17.07 -8.11
N VAL A 232 -4.89 16.33 -8.46
CA VAL A 232 -5.76 16.63 -9.61
C VAL A 232 -7.12 16.99 -9.05
N ARG A 233 -7.42 18.30 -9.05
CA ARG A 233 -8.67 18.83 -8.50
C ARG A 233 -9.85 18.59 -9.44
N ARG A 234 -11.06 18.60 -8.89
CA ARG A 234 -12.30 18.53 -9.69
C ARG A 234 -12.43 19.66 -10.73
N ASP A 235 -11.80 20.79 -10.49
CA ASP A 235 -11.79 21.97 -11.36
C ASP A 235 -10.51 22.08 -12.23
N ALA A 236 -9.63 21.08 -12.19
CA ALA A 236 -8.40 21.04 -12.97
C ALA A 236 -8.60 21.24 -14.50
N PRO A 237 -9.72 20.83 -15.12
CA PRO A 237 -10.03 21.16 -16.51
C PRO A 237 -10.45 22.62 -16.79
N GLY A 238 -10.53 23.47 -15.77
CA GLY A 238 -11.06 24.84 -15.85
C GLY A 238 -12.58 24.95 -15.63
N PHE A 239 -13.23 23.86 -15.25
CA PHE A 239 -14.64 23.79 -14.86
C PHE A 239 -14.83 22.64 -13.87
N ASP A 240 -15.94 22.65 -13.13
CA ASP A 240 -16.27 21.57 -12.19
C ASP A 240 -16.64 20.27 -12.93
N LEU A 241 -15.66 19.38 -13.08
CA LEU A 241 -15.80 18.10 -13.75
C LEU A 241 -16.80 17.19 -13.04
N TYR A 242 -16.84 17.21 -11.71
CA TYR A 242 -17.65 16.28 -10.93
C TYR A 242 -19.13 16.67 -11.03
N ARG A 243 -19.43 17.96 -11.05
CA ARG A 243 -20.78 18.45 -11.34
C ARG A 243 -21.22 18.19 -12.78
N ALA A 244 -20.30 18.31 -13.74
CA ALA A 244 -20.61 18.05 -15.15
C ALA A 244 -20.80 16.54 -15.45
N GLY A 245 -20.23 15.67 -14.62
CA GLY A 245 -20.31 14.22 -14.78
C GLY A 245 -19.82 13.76 -16.15
N ARG A 246 -20.48 12.76 -16.74
CA ARG A 246 -20.13 12.20 -18.07
C ARG A 246 -20.13 13.23 -19.20
N SER A 247 -20.94 14.28 -19.08
CA SER A 247 -21.11 15.29 -20.13
C SER A 247 -20.00 16.36 -20.15
N GLY A 248 -19.15 16.41 -19.12
CA GLY A 248 -18.05 17.36 -19.06
C GLY A 248 -17.08 17.20 -20.23
N ILE A 249 -16.73 18.28 -20.91
CA ILE A 249 -15.84 18.22 -22.07
C ILE A 249 -14.44 18.71 -21.68
N VAL A 250 -13.48 17.79 -21.63
CA VAL A 250 -12.10 18.07 -21.24
C VAL A 250 -11.24 18.33 -22.47
N ARG A 251 -10.33 19.31 -22.37
CA ARG A 251 -9.34 19.58 -23.43
C ARG A 251 -8.18 18.58 -23.34
N ARG A 252 -7.72 18.11 -24.49
CA ARG A 252 -6.53 17.26 -24.65
C ARG A 252 -5.30 18.13 -24.88
N GLN A 253 -4.10 17.63 -24.55
CA GLN A 253 -2.84 18.34 -24.80
C GLN A 253 -2.57 18.56 -26.29
N ASP A 254 -3.12 17.72 -27.16
CA ASP A 254 -3.05 17.86 -28.62
C ASP A 254 -4.05 18.89 -29.19
N GLY A 255 -4.76 19.63 -28.33
CA GLY A 255 -5.78 20.61 -28.72
C GLY A 255 -7.17 20.02 -28.97
N GLY A 256 -7.30 18.69 -28.98
CA GLY A 256 -8.57 17.99 -29.12
C GLY A 256 -9.48 18.15 -27.89
N ARG A 257 -10.69 17.58 -27.99
CA ARG A 257 -11.68 17.53 -26.91
C ARG A 257 -12.14 16.10 -26.70
N ILE A 258 -12.48 15.73 -25.47
CA ILE A 258 -13.04 14.43 -25.12
C ILE A 258 -14.13 14.61 -24.06
N ALA A 259 -15.24 13.88 -24.21
CA ALA A 259 -16.26 13.84 -23.16
C ALA A 259 -15.75 13.01 -21.97
N ALA A 260 -16.10 13.39 -20.75
CA ALA A 260 -15.67 12.70 -19.54
C ALA A 260 -16.15 11.23 -19.50
N GLY A 261 -17.36 10.96 -20.01
CA GLY A 261 -17.84 9.59 -20.18
C GLY A 261 -16.97 8.77 -21.14
N GLU A 262 -16.60 9.35 -22.28
CA GLU A 262 -15.69 8.71 -23.25
C GLU A 262 -14.29 8.52 -22.67
N LEU A 263 -13.80 9.48 -21.89
CA LEU A 263 -12.53 9.36 -21.16
C LEU A 263 -12.55 8.17 -20.20
N VAL A 264 -13.64 7.96 -19.45
CA VAL A 264 -13.80 6.80 -18.57
C VAL A 264 -13.79 5.50 -19.38
N SER A 265 -14.49 5.43 -20.52
CA SER A 265 -14.50 4.24 -21.37
C SER A 265 -13.12 3.91 -21.94
N VAL A 266 -12.40 4.89 -22.47
CA VAL A 266 -11.04 4.70 -23.02
C VAL A 266 -10.02 4.38 -21.92
N ALA A 267 -10.13 5.02 -20.75
CA ALA A 267 -9.34 4.68 -19.57
C ALA A 267 -9.57 3.24 -19.14
N TRP A 268 -10.82 2.81 -19.09
CA TRP A 268 -11.13 1.45 -18.73
C TRP A 268 -10.62 0.43 -19.74
N GLN A 269 -10.74 0.69 -21.04
CA GLN A 269 -10.21 -0.20 -22.08
C GLN A 269 -8.71 -0.46 -21.91
N ALA A 270 -7.91 0.60 -21.70
CA ALA A 270 -6.47 0.46 -21.46
C ALA A 270 -6.16 -0.30 -20.16
N ALA A 271 -6.90 -0.01 -19.08
CA ALA A 271 -6.74 -0.70 -17.80
C ALA A 271 -7.11 -2.19 -17.88
N ARG A 272 -8.21 -2.51 -18.56
CA ARG A 272 -8.74 -3.87 -18.75
C ARG A 272 -7.79 -4.76 -19.54
N GLU A 273 -7.11 -4.22 -20.56
CA GLU A 273 -6.06 -4.96 -21.29
C GLU A 273 -4.92 -5.39 -20.35
N VAL A 274 -4.45 -4.49 -19.50
CA VAL A 274 -3.35 -4.77 -18.56
C VAL A 274 -3.77 -5.78 -17.49
N LEU A 275 -5.02 -5.73 -17.04
CA LEU A 275 -5.55 -6.73 -16.12
C LEU A 275 -5.54 -8.12 -16.76
N GLY A 276 -6.01 -8.26 -18.00
CA GLY A 276 -5.98 -9.51 -18.76
C GLY A 276 -6.50 -10.70 -17.94
N SER A 277 -5.74 -11.80 -17.92
CA SER A 277 -6.08 -13.00 -17.15
C SER A 277 -5.94 -12.87 -15.63
N ARG A 278 -5.44 -11.72 -15.12
CA ARG A 278 -5.35 -11.46 -13.68
C ARG A 278 -6.67 -11.01 -13.07
N ALA A 279 -7.67 -10.69 -13.89
CA ALA A 279 -9.02 -10.34 -13.44
C ALA A 279 -10.01 -11.47 -13.77
N SER A 280 -10.91 -11.74 -12.84
CA SER A 280 -12.11 -12.55 -13.08
C SER A 280 -13.20 -11.68 -13.71
N PRO A 281 -14.22 -12.28 -14.36
CA PRO A 281 -15.39 -11.52 -14.82
C PRO A 281 -16.05 -10.69 -13.71
N GLY A 282 -16.07 -11.19 -12.47
CA GLY A 282 -16.60 -10.46 -11.31
C GLY A 282 -15.77 -9.24 -10.91
N ASP A 283 -14.45 -9.22 -11.19
CA ASP A 283 -13.63 -8.04 -10.95
C ASP A 283 -13.92 -6.93 -11.98
N LEU A 284 -14.33 -7.31 -13.20
CA LEU A 284 -14.54 -6.41 -14.32
C LEU A 284 -15.98 -5.87 -14.38
N ALA A 285 -16.97 -6.68 -13.97
CA ALA A 285 -18.39 -6.44 -14.24
C ALA A 285 -18.89 -5.03 -13.85
N VAL A 286 -18.55 -4.54 -12.66
CA VAL A 286 -19.00 -3.21 -12.22
C VAL A 286 -18.37 -2.11 -13.07
N MET A 287 -17.08 -2.22 -13.36
CA MET A 287 -16.38 -1.21 -14.16
C MET A 287 -16.77 -1.28 -15.65
N ASP A 288 -17.05 -2.48 -16.18
CA ASP A 288 -17.65 -2.67 -17.51
C ASP A 288 -19.00 -1.94 -17.60
N GLY A 289 -19.90 -2.11 -16.62
CA GLY A 289 -21.18 -1.39 -16.58
C GLY A 289 -21.03 0.13 -16.43
N ILE A 290 -20.08 0.61 -15.62
CA ILE A 290 -19.79 2.06 -15.49
C ILE A 290 -19.28 2.62 -16.83
N ALA A 291 -18.34 1.93 -17.48
CA ALA A 291 -17.76 2.35 -18.75
C ALA A 291 -18.78 2.32 -19.91
N ALA A 292 -19.76 1.42 -19.86
CA ALA A 292 -20.89 1.35 -20.78
C ALA A 292 -21.99 2.39 -20.49
N GLY A 293 -21.95 3.04 -19.32
CA GLY A 293 -23.00 3.98 -18.90
C GLY A 293 -24.25 3.30 -18.32
N GLU A 294 -24.19 2.00 -18.06
CA GLU A 294 -25.26 1.19 -17.46
C GLU A 294 -25.32 1.34 -15.93
N LEU A 295 -24.17 1.65 -15.31
CA LEU A 295 -24.04 1.92 -13.89
C LEU A 295 -23.56 3.36 -13.65
N PRO A 296 -23.99 4.01 -12.55
CA PRO A 296 -23.61 5.38 -12.25
C PRO A 296 -22.11 5.49 -11.94
N LEU A 297 -21.54 6.67 -12.23
CA LEU A 297 -20.26 7.10 -11.67
C LEU A 297 -20.37 7.32 -10.16
N GLY A 298 -19.23 7.36 -9.45
CA GLY A 298 -19.20 7.72 -8.03
C GLY A 298 -19.79 9.12 -7.78
N VAL A 299 -19.52 10.06 -8.69
CA VAL A 299 -20.05 11.44 -8.61
C VAL A 299 -21.54 11.54 -8.95
N GLU A 300 -22.12 10.48 -9.56
CA GLU A 300 -23.53 10.37 -9.94
C GLU A 300 -24.35 9.61 -8.88
N GLU A 301 -23.70 8.76 -8.08
CA GLU A 301 -24.31 8.23 -6.86
C GLU A 301 -24.61 9.44 -5.96
N GLY A 302 -25.89 9.76 -5.78
CA GLY A 302 -26.30 10.74 -4.79
C GLY A 302 -25.74 10.40 -3.41
N SER A 303 -25.93 11.27 -2.42
CA SER A 303 -25.55 11.02 -1.01
C SER A 303 -26.37 9.89 -0.38
N ARG A 304 -26.52 8.77 -1.06
CA ARG A 304 -27.15 7.57 -0.53
C ARG A 304 -26.20 7.07 0.55
N PRO A 305 -26.70 6.85 1.77
CA PRO A 305 -25.88 6.20 2.79
C PRO A 305 -25.33 4.91 2.18
N ALA A 306 -24.05 4.64 2.43
CA ALA A 306 -23.40 3.42 1.97
C ALA A 306 -24.35 2.25 2.24
N GLY A 307 -24.66 1.47 1.20
CA GLY A 307 -25.55 0.31 1.32
C GLY A 307 -25.10 -0.60 2.47
N PRO A 308 -25.98 -1.52 2.93
CA PRO A 308 -25.68 -2.39 4.05
C PRO A 308 -24.28 -2.98 3.90
N ALA A 309 -23.49 -2.88 4.97
CA ALA A 309 -22.12 -3.36 4.97
C ALA A 309 -22.10 -4.76 4.37
N VAL A 310 -21.27 -4.96 3.35
CA VAL A 310 -21.02 -6.32 2.83
C VAL A 310 -20.67 -7.15 4.04
N GLU A 311 -21.47 -8.19 4.32
CA GLU A 311 -21.18 -9.08 5.44
C GLU A 311 -19.70 -9.43 5.34
N ALA A 312 -18.99 -9.31 6.46
CA ALA A 312 -17.60 -9.69 6.56
C ALA A 312 -17.54 -11.22 6.42
N GLY A 313 -17.76 -11.72 5.20
CA GLY A 313 -17.65 -13.11 4.84
C GLY A 313 -16.26 -13.49 5.24
N GLY A 314 -16.18 -14.32 6.29
CA GLY A 314 -14.98 -14.45 7.11
C GLY A 314 -13.76 -14.54 6.23
N LEU A 315 -12.83 -13.59 6.37
CA LEU A 315 -11.50 -13.75 5.82
C LEU A 315 -11.00 -15.07 6.38
N THR A 316 -10.99 -16.11 5.55
CA THR A 316 -10.69 -17.47 6.02
C THR A 316 -9.27 -17.44 6.55
N ARG A 317 -9.18 -17.42 7.88
CA ARG A 317 -7.96 -17.34 8.69
C ARG A 317 -7.17 -18.62 8.46
N LYS A 318 -6.46 -18.71 7.34
CA LYS A 318 -5.80 -19.95 6.92
C LYS A 318 -4.42 -19.79 6.31
N ARG A 319 -3.90 -18.57 6.12
CA ARG A 319 -2.50 -18.42 5.72
C ARG A 319 -1.66 -18.00 6.93
N PRO A 320 -0.72 -18.84 7.40
CA PRO A 320 0.28 -18.42 8.36
C PRO A 320 1.18 -17.37 7.67
N GLY A 321 1.08 -16.12 8.10
CA GLY A 321 1.84 -15.04 7.49
C GLY A 321 1.81 -13.76 8.32
N GLU A 322 0.93 -12.84 7.96
CA GLU A 322 1.02 -11.45 8.45
C GLU A 322 0.66 -11.30 9.92
N GLY A 323 -0.47 -11.88 10.36
CA GLY A 323 -0.78 -11.97 11.80
C GLY A 323 0.19 -12.86 12.58
N ALA A 324 0.85 -13.80 11.89
CA ALA A 324 1.77 -14.73 12.51
C ALA A 324 3.01 -14.01 13.06
N ILE A 325 3.43 -12.87 12.48
CA ILE A 325 4.55 -12.04 12.93
C ILE A 325 4.44 -11.65 14.41
N LEU A 326 3.22 -11.50 14.93
CA LEU A 326 3.00 -11.03 16.30
C LEU A 326 3.44 -12.04 17.37
N TYR A 327 3.42 -13.32 17.04
CA TYR A 327 3.65 -14.40 18.01
C TYR A 327 5.13 -14.80 18.05
N PRO A 328 5.76 -14.85 19.24
CA PRO A 328 7.12 -15.38 19.36
C PRO A 328 7.14 -16.89 19.07
N ARG A 329 8.19 -17.38 18.42
CA ARG A 329 8.49 -18.81 18.30
C ARG A 329 9.55 -19.21 19.30
N ILE A 330 9.35 -20.35 19.95
CA ILE A 330 10.35 -21.02 20.78
C ILE A 330 10.89 -22.21 19.99
N ARG A 331 12.21 -22.25 19.77
CA ARG A 331 12.93 -23.33 19.08
C ARG A 331 14.01 -23.89 20.02
N PRO A 332 14.59 -25.07 19.74
CA PRO A 332 15.69 -25.60 20.54
C PRO A 332 16.83 -24.59 20.71
N GLY A 333 17.02 -24.09 21.94
CA GLY A 333 18.10 -23.16 22.29
C GLY A 333 17.91 -21.70 21.87
N MET A 334 16.76 -21.32 21.28
CA MET A 334 16.53 -19.94 20.84
C MET A 334 15.06 -19.51 20.86
N ARG A 335 14.83 -18.20 21.05
CA ARG A 335 13.53 -17.54 20.92
C ARG A 335 13.57 -16.54 19.77
N ILE A 336 12.55 -16.56 18.92
CA ILE A 336 12.46 -15.73 17.71
C ILE A 336 11.20 -14.87 17.79
N GLU A 337 11.35 -13.55 17.68
CA GLU A 337 10.21 -12.63 17.75
C GLU A 337 10.41 -11.44 16.81
N ALA A 338 9.32 -10.90 16.28
CA ALA A 338 9.40 -9.71 15.43
C ALA A 338 9.91 -8.50 16.23
N PHE A 339 10.90 -7.83 15.64
CA PHE A 339 11.51 -6.59 16.13
C PHE A 339 11.00 -5.37 15.33
N VAL A 340 10.97 -5.50 13.99
CA VAL A 340 10.45 -4.50 13.04
C VAL A 340 9.57 -5.23 12.03
N ALA A 341 8.45 -4.64 11.64
CA ALA A 341 7.58 -5.17 10.58
C ALA A 341 6.97 -4.05 9.73
N THR A 342 7.38 -4.01 8.47
CA THR A 342 6.80 -3.18 7.41
C THR A 342 6.03 -4.07 6.44
N TRP A 343 5.42 -3.48 5.41
CA TRP A 343 4.83 -4.26 4.32
C TRP A 343 5.87 -4.89 3.38
N ASP A 344 7.09 -4.37 3.36
CA ASP A 344 8.15 -4.82 2.43
C ASP A 344 9.09 -5.84 3.06
N PHE A 345 9.28 -5.78 4.38
CA PHE A 345 10.17 -6.69 5.11
C PHE A 345 9.80 -6.80 6.60
N THR A 346 10.31 -7.84 7.25
CA THR A 346 10.25 -8.02 8.71
C THR A 346 11.63 -8.35 9.23
N VAL A 347 12.04 -7.72 10.33
CA VAL A 347 13.24 -8.07 11.07
C VAL A 347 12.84 -8.83 12.32
N PHE A 348 13.40 -10.03 12.49
CA PHE A 348 13.21 -10.85 13.68
C PHE A 348 14.43 -10.77 14.58
N ARG A 349 14.22 -10.58 15.88
CA ARG A 349 15.25 -10.80 16.90
C ARG A 349 15.29 -12.29 17.24
N ILE A 350 16.50 -12.85 17.26
CA ILE A 350 16.80 -14.24 17.60
C ILE A 350 17.63 -14.23 18.88
N ALA A 351 17.02 -14.56 20.01
CA ALA A 351 17.68 -14.61 21.32
C ALA A 351 18.13 -16.04 21.63
N GLY A 352 19.45 -16.26 21.72
CA GLY A 352 20.06 -17.52 22.17
C GLY A 352 20.53 -17.47 23.63
N ARG A 353 21.25 -18.50 24.09
CA ARG A 353 21.72 -18.61 25.49
C ARG A 353 22.71 -17.53 25.94
N GLY A 354 23.54 -17.00 25.03
CA GLY A 354 24.61 -16.06 25.38
C GLY A 354 24.71 -14.84 24.46
N ARG A 355 23.90 -14.77 23.40
CA ARG A 355 23.88 -13.64 22.46
C ARG A 355 22.53 -13.54 21.75
N SER A 356 22.26 -12.36 21.20
CA SER A 356 21.16 -12.13 20.26
C SER A 356 21.71 -11.88 18.86
N ALA A 357 20.90 -12.17 17.86
CA ALA A 357 21.13 -11.88 16.44
C ALA A 357 19.82 -11.39 15.80
N PHE A 358 19.90 -10.95 14.55
CA PHE A 358 18.75 -10.49 13.79
C PHE A 358 18.67 -11.17 12.43
N ALA A 359 17.46 -11.49 12.01
CA ALA A 359 17.16 -11.96 10.66
C ALA A 359 16.27 -10.94 9.95
N CYS A 360 16.76 -10.37 8.85
CA CYS A 360 15.93 -9.61 7.91
C CYS A 360 15.28 -10.58 6.94
N VAL A 361 13.97 -10.47 6.75
CA VAL A 361 13.17 -11.33 5.88
C VAL A 361 12.27 -10.45 5.00
N PRO A 362 12.54 -10.36 3.68
CA PRO A 362 11.66 -9.66 2.73
C PRO A 362 10.27 -10.28 2.69
N ARG A 363 9.25 -9.48 2.33
CA ARG A 363 7.85 -9.93 2.21
C ARG A 363 7.71 -11.19 1.38
N ALA A 364 8.37 -11.26 0.23
CA ALA A 364 8.31 -12.41 -0.67
C ALA A 364 8.78 -13.72 0.00
N SER A 365 9.69 -13.62 0.96
CA SER A 365 10.29 -14.73 1.68
C SER A 365 9.60 -15.06 3.01
N LEU A 366 8.65 -14.22 3.48
CA LEU A 366 8.09 -14.32 4.83
C LEU A 366 7.30 -15.62 5.06
N GLU A 367 6.42 -15.99 4.12
CA GLU A 367 5.64 -17.24 4.19
C GLU A 367 6.58 -18.45 4.25
N ARG A 368 7.59 -18.47 3.39
CA ARG A 368 8.61 -19.52 3.34
C ARG A 368 9.46 -19.57 4.61
N PHE A 369 9.80 -18.41 5.18
CA PHE A 369 10.51 -18.33 6.45
C PHE A 369 9.75 -19.03 7.58
N PHE A 370 8.43 -18.79 7.70
CA PHE A 370 7.64 -19.47 8.73
C PHE A 370 7.54 -20.98 8.50
N VAL A 371 7.29 -21.43 7.27
CA VAL A 371 7.25 -22.88 6.96
C VAL A 371 8.55 -23.55 7.37
N LEU A 372 9.69 -23.02 6.92
CA LEU A 372 11.00 -23.61 7.22
C LEU A 372 11.37 -23.52 8.71
N LEU A 373 10.90 -22.48 9.39
CA LEU A 373 11.10 -22.34 10.83
C LEU A 373 10.28 -23.37 11.60
N GLU A 374 9.02 -23.60 11.22
CA GLU A 374 8.14 -24.59 11.84
C GLU A 374 8.66 -26.01 11.63
N GLU A 375 9.11 -26.33 10.40
CA GLU A 375 9.77 -27.58 10.03
C GLU A 375 11.15 -27.79 10.70
N GLY A 376 11.70 -26.78 11.40
CA GLY A 376 13.01 -26.85 12.03
C GLY A 376 14.21 -26.82 11.08
N ARG A 377 13.97 -26.57 9.79
CA ARG A 377 15.00 -26.52 8.76
C ARG A 377 15.94 -25.33 8.88
N LEU A 378 15.58 -24.33 9.68
CA LEU A 378 16.42 -23.19 10.00
C LEU A 378 17.20 -23.37 11.32
N ASP A 379 16.87 -24.37 12.15
CA ASP A 379 17.42 -24.48 13.51
C ASP A 379 18.95 -24.63 13.50
N GLU A 380 19.52 -25.46 12.62
CA GLU A 380 20.97 -25.60 12.49
C GLU A 380 21.64 -24.31 12.04
N THR A 381 21.12 -23.64 11.01
CA THR A 381 21.72 -22.42 10.46
C THR A 381 21.69 -21.28 11.49
N LEU A 382 20.56 -21.09 12.16
CA LEU A 382 20.40 -20.06 13.19
C LEU A 382 21.24 -20.39 14.44
N GLY A 383 21.26 -21.66 14.87
CA GLY A 383 22.08 -22.12 15.99
C GLY A 383 23.57 -21.94 15.73
N ARG A 384 24.06 -22.31 14.54
CA ARG A 384 25.45 -22.08 14.13
C ARG A 384 25.78 -20.60 14.07
N TYR A 385 24.89 -19.76 13.53
CA TYR A 385 25.09 -18.31 13.55
C TYR A 385 25.21 -17.82 14.99
N LEU A 386 24.30 -18.22 15.89
CA LEU A 386 24.33 -17.88 17.31
C LEU A 386 25.57 -18.37 18.07
N ALA A 387 26.23 -19.43 17.60
CA ALA A 387 27.46 -19.94 18.22
C ALA A 387 28.72 -19.17 17.77
N GLN A 388 28.64 -18.36 16.70
CA GLN A 388 29.77 -17.56 16.24
C GLN A 388 30.09 -16.40 17.21
N SER A 389 31.34 -15.94 17.18
CA SER A 389 31.70 -14.67 17.79
C SER A 389 30.99 -13.50 17.08
N TYR A 390 30.71 -12.44 17.83
CA TYR A 390 30.17 -11.20 17.27
C TYR A 390 31.12 -10.66 16.19
N ALA A 391 30.59 -10.34 15.01
CA ALA A 391 31.37 -9.91 13.86
C ALA A 391 31.07 -8.45 13.44
N GLY A 392 30.23 -7.73 14.19
CA GLY A 392 29.87 -6.35 13.88
C GLY A 392 29.00 -6.19 12.64
N ARG A 393 28.22 -7.20 12.27
CA ARG A 393 27.35 -7.11 11.09
C ARG A 393 26.08 -6.34 11.41
N ILE A 394 25.98 -5.12 10.91
CA ILE A 394 24.85 -4.22 11.18
C ILE A 394 23.90 -4.17 9.98
N LEU A 395 22.60 -4.38 10.22
CA LEU A 395 21.54 -4.02 9.29
C LEU A 395 21.26 -2.52 9.45
N ALA A 396 21.69 -1.71 8.48
CA ALA A 396 21.76 -0.25 8.62
C ALA A 396 21.10 0.55 7.46
N SER A 397 20.60 -0.12 6.43
CA SER A 397 20.11 0.55 5.22
C SER A 397 18.94 -0.19 4.58
N HIS A 398 18.12 0.56 3.84
CA HIS A 398 17.01 0.02 3.07
C HIS A 398 17.46 -1.02 2.04
N GLU A 399 18.59 -0.80 1.36
CA GLU A 399 19.09 -1.70 0.32
C GLU A 399 19.34 -3.11 0.86
N GLN A 400 19.79 -3.23 2.11
CA GLN A 400 19.98 -4.51 2.79
C GLN A 400 18.66 -5.23 3.12
N THR A 401 17.54 -4.51 3.16
CA THR A 401 16.22 -5.09 3.46
C THR A 401 15.57 -5.78 2.26
N ALA A 402 16.07 -5.52 1.04
CA ALA A 402 15.60 -6.17 -0.18
C ALA A 402 15.96 -7.68 -0.22
N GLY A 403 16.94 -8.11 0.57
CA GLY A 403 17.38 -9.50 0.67
C GLY A 403 17.18 -10.09 2.06
N ALA A 404 16.99 -11.41 2.12
CA ALA A 404 17.04 -12.13 3.39
C ALA A 404 18.48 -12.18 3.89
N GLY A 405 18.68 -12.03 5.20
CA GLY A 405 20.04 -12.02 5.77
C GLY A 405 20.09 -12.09 7.28
N LEU A 406 21.23 -12.55 7.79
CA LEU A 406 21.57 -12.58 9.23
C LEU A 406 22.54 -11.45 9.58
N TYR A 407 22.29 -10.84 10.74
CA TYR A 407 22.99 -9.67 11.28
C TYR A 407 23.21 -9.83 12.79
N ASP A 408 24.24 -9.18 13.31
CA ASP A 408 24.51 -9.12 14.75
C ASP A 408 23.73 -7.96 15.41
N GLU A 409 23.52 -6.87 14.66
CA GLU A 409 22.83 -5.66 15.13
C GLU A 409 21.91 -5.07 14.08
N VAL A 410 21.03 -4.20 14.55
CA VAL A 410 20.16 -3.35 13.72
C VAL A 410 20.45 -1.91 14.11
N ALA A 411 20.71 -1.06 13.13
CA ALA A 411 20.85 0.38 13.34
C ALA A 411 19.50 1.01 13.69
N ASP A 412 19.38 2.34 13.58
CA ASP A 412 18.09 3.02 13.71
C ASP A 412 17.06 2.41 12.74
N PRO A 413 15.97 1.79 13.24
CA PRO A 413 14.96 1.16 12.41
C PRO A 413 14.35 2.08 11.33
N ALA A 414 14.29 3.39 11.58
CA ALA A 414 13.80 4.35 10.59
C ALA A 414 14.69 4.42 9.33
N GLN A 415 15.99 4.10 9.46
CA GLN A 415 16.95 4.09 8.34
C GLN A 415 16.81 2.85 7.44
N LEU A 416 16.02 1.85 7.86
CA LEU A 416 15.72 0.66 7.07
C LEU A 416 14.60 0.89 6.05
N LEU A 417 13.89 2.01 6.18
CA LEU A 417 12.81 2.39 5.26
C LEU A 417 13.38 2.99 3.98
N ALA A 418 12.70 2.71 2.87
CA ALA A 418 12.99 3.38 1.62
C ALA A 418 12.84 4.90 1.80
N PRO A 419 13.80 5.71 1.33
CA PRO A 419 13.70 7.15 1.43
C PRO A 419 12.48 7.63 0.62
N GLU A 420 11.59 8.38 1.25
CA GLU A 420 10.53 9.11 0.56
C GLU A 420 11.03 10.51 0.14
N ARG A 421 10.43 11.04 -0.93
CA ARG A 421 10.70 12.41 -1.37
C ARG A 421 9.91 13.42 -0.56
N GLU A 422 10.46 14.61 -0.43
CA GLU A 422 9.81 15.72 0.25
C GLU A 422 8.81 16.42 -0.69
N PRO A 423 7.72 17.00 -0.17
CA PRO A 423 6.70 17.69 -0.98
C PRO A 423 7.27 18.82 -1.87
N VAL A 424 8.31 19.51 -1.39
CA VAL A 424 8.95 20.63 -2.09
C VAL A 424 9.59 20.24 -3.44
N ASP A 425 9.81 18.94 -3.67
CA ASP A 425 10.43 18.44 -4.90
C ASP A 425 9.44 18.22 -6.06
N ALA A 426 8.14 18.50 -5.86
CA ALA A 426 7.07 18.16 -6.80
C ALA A 426 6.96 19.07 -8.05
N HIS A 427 7.93 19.95 -8.31
CA HIS A 427 7.94 20.76 -9.53
C HIS A 427 8.07 19.88 -10.79
N LEU A 428 7.22 20.13 -11.79
CA LEU A 428 7.24 19.42 -13.07
C LEU A 428 8.48 19.87 -13.87
N GLY A 429 9.57 19.09 -13.88
CA GLY A 429 10.64 19.26 -14.86
C GLY A 429 12.08 18.98 -14.40
N GLU A 430 12.38 19.00 -13.10
CA GLU A 430 13.77 18.89 -12.62
C GLU A 430 14.17 17.44 -12.27
N PRO A 431 15.31 16.93 -12.77
CA PRO A 431 15.89 15.66 -12.32
C PRO A 431 16.42 15.77 -10.88
N TYR A 432 16.09 14.77 -10.05
CA TYR A 432 16.28 14.81 -8.59
C TYR A 432 17.62 14.21 -8.12
N SER A 433 18.22 14.84 -7.09
CA SER A 433 19.29 14.24 -6.26
C SER A 433 18.77 13.97 -4.84
N GLY A 434 18.70 12.69 -4.45
CA GLY A 434 18.23 12.21 -3.13
C GLY A 434 18.75 12.94 -1.90
N LYS A 435 17.91 13.70 -1.18
CA LYS A 435 18.14 14.05 0.23
C LYS A 435 17.21 13.22 1.13
N ARG A 436 17.76 12.68 2.23
CA ARG A 436 16.99 11.92 3.22
C ARG A 436 16.19 12.89 4.10
N GLY A 437 14.86 12.83 4.00
CA GLY A 437 13.93 13.54 4.87
C GLY A 437 14.05 13.11 6.33
N ARG A 438 13.85 14.04 7.27
CA ARG A 438 13.77 13.76 8.70
C ARG A 438 12.31 13.42 9.07
N GLY A 439 11.97 12.13 9.09
CA GLY A 439 10.66 11.63 9.55
C GLY A 439 9.48 12.03 8.66
N ARG A 440 8.41 11.21 8.66
CA ARG A 440 7.21 11.44 7.85
C ARG A 440 6.46 12.68 8.37
N PRO A 441 6.31 13.77 7.59
CA PRO A 441 5.47 14.91 7.97
C PRO A 441 4.04 14.41 8.25
N GLY A 442 3.42 14.90 9.33
CA GLY A 442 2.07 14.48 9.76
C GLY A 442 2.02 13.28 10.71
N LYS A 443 2.98 12.34 10.67
CA LYS A 443 2.90 11.09 11.48
C LYS A 443 3.83 11.00 12.71
N ALA A 444 4.85 11.86 12.86
CA ALA A 444 5.34 12.37 14.16
C ALA A 444 6.59 13.24 14.00
N GLY A 445 6.57 14.42 14.64
CA GLY A 445 7.76 15.24 14.83
C GLY A 445 7.51 16.62 15.44
N ARG A 446 6.75 16.73 16.56
CA ARG A 446 6.89 17.93 17.41
C ARG A 446 8.35 18.01 17.89
N PRO A 447 9.00 19.19 17.87
CA PRO A 447 10.38 19.34 18.30
C PRO A 447 10.46 19.13 19.82
N GLY A 448 11.27 18.17 20.28
CA GLY A 448 11.55 18.05 21.72
C GLY A 448 11.82 16.67 22.31
N LYS A 449 11.87 15.57 21.54
CA LYS A 449 12.24 14.26 22.11
C LYS A 449 13.71 13.93 21.86
N ARG A 450 14.52 14.09 22.92
CA ARG A 450 15.82 13.42 23.09
C ARG A 450 15.66 11.93 22.80
N SER A 451 16.65 11.34 22.14
CA SER A 451 16.77 9.91 21.88
C SER A 451 16.21 9.09 23.04
N LEU A 452 15.17 8.30 22.76
CA LEU A 452 14.75 7.20 23.62
C LEU A 452 15.93 6.23 23.69
N LEU A 453 16.79 6.43 24.69
CA LEU A 453 17.58 5.36 25.26
C LEU A 453 16.59 4.24 25.58
N LEU A 454 16.80 3.10 24.94
CA LEU A 454 16.16 1.83 25.25
C LEU A 454 16.06 1.67 26.77
N PRO A 455 14.98 1.08 27.31
CA PRO A 455 14.89 0.81 28.74
C PRO A 455 16.11 0.00 29.18
N PRO A 456 16.68 0.30 30.37
CA PRO A 456 17.84 -0.41 30.87
C PRO A 456 17.50 -1.90 31.01
N GLN A 457 18.21 -2.69 30.23
CA GLN A 457 18.53 -4.10 30.46
C GLN A 457 18.24 -4.59 31.89
N TRP A 458 17.40 -5.63 31.98
CA TRP A 458 17.36 -6.51 33.15
C TRP A 458 18.73 -7.15 33.34
N SER A 459 19.55 -6.54 34.19
CA SER A 459 20.78 -7.12 34.71
C SER A 459 20.42 -8.17 35.76
N ILE A 460 20.59 -9.45 35.40
CA ILE A 460 20.81 -10.52 36.37
C ILE A 460 22.14 -10.18 37.08
N PRO A 461 22.23 -10.22 38.42
CA PRO A 461 23.46 -9.87 39.13
C PRO A 461 24.52 -10.94 38.88
N PHE A 462 25.52 -10.62 38.08
CA PHE A 462 26.76 -11.38 38.01
C PHE A 462 27.64 -10.92 39.18
N VAL A 463 27.78 -11.77 40.19
CA VAL A 463 28.79 -11.63 41.24
C VAL A 463 30.15 -11.90 40.60
N GLY A 464 30.95 -10.87 40.39
CA GLY A 464 32.33 -11.04 39.93
C GLY A 464 32.92 -9.76 39.37
N GLY A 465 33.63 -8.98 40.20
CA GLY A 465 34.24 -7.74 39.73
C GLY A 465 35.09 -6.96 40.73
N VAL A 466 35.97 -7.63 41.50
CA VAL A 466 37.04 -6.96 42.27
C VAL A 466 38.44 -7.19 41.65
N LEU A 467 38.57 -8.00 40.58
CA LEU A 467 39.88 -8.44 40.06
C LEU A 467 40.39 -7.73 38.79
N ALA A 468 39.68 -6.74 38.25
CA ALA A 468 40.08 -6.09 36.99
C ALA A 468 40.99 -4.85 37.16
N ALA A 469 41.16 -4.31 38.37
CA ALA A 469 41.98 -3.12 38.60
C ALA A 469 43.49 -3.42 38.79
N ALA A 470 43.88 -4.68 39.01
CA ALA A 470 45.27 -5.02 39.32
C ALA A 470 46.14 -5.33 38.08
N VAL A 471 45.55 -5.66 36.92
CA VAL A 471 46.31 -6.14 35.76
C VAL A 471 46.72 -4.99 34.82
N THR A 472 45.99 -3.87 34.81
CA THR A 472 46.31 -2.72 33.95
C THR A 472 47.52 -1.92 34.43
N ALA A 473 47.88 -2.00 35.71
CA ALA A 473 49.06 -1.32 36.25
C ALA A 473 50.39 -2.05 35.94
N ALA A 474 50.37 -3.34 35.60
CA ALA A 474 51.58 -4.13 35.36
C ALA A 474 52.07 -4.08 33.90
N VAL A 475 51.19 -3.78 32.94
CA VAL A 475 51.54 -3.81 31.50
C VAL A 475 52.13 -2.48 31.01
N VAL A 476 51.84 -1.37 31.69
CA VAL A 476 52.36 -0.04 31.33
C VAL A 476 53.81 0.18 31.81
N ALA A 477 54.31 -0.66 32.73
CA ALA A 477 55.71 -0.59 33.20
C ALA A 477 56.70 -1.43 32.34
N GLY A 478 56.22 -2.27 31.41
CA GLY A 478 57.07 -3.20 30.64
C GLY A 478 57.42 -2.75 29.23
N ILE A 479 56.79 -1.70 28.70
CA ILE A 479 56.96 -1.27 27.30
C ILE A 479 57.74 0.05 27.29
N LEU A 480 58.99 0.02 27.75
CA LEU A 480 59.94 1.14 27.60
C LEU A 480 61.40 0.70 27.45
N LEU A 481 61.64 -0.55 27.06
CA LEU A 481 62.97 -1.04 26.71
C LEU A 481 62.86 -2.06 25.57
N THR A 482 63.09 -1.62 24.33
CA THR A 482 63.96 -2.29 23.33
C THR A 482 63.92 -1.52 22.01
N GLN A 483 65.08 -0.97 21.65
CA GLN A 483 65.41 -0.36 20.37
C GLN A 483 65.89 -1.41 19.36
N GLY A 484 65.88 -1.01 18.07
CA GLY A 484 66.72 -1.56 16.99
C GLY A 484 65.93 -2.48 16.06
N GLY A 485 65.89 -2.32 14.73
CA GLY A 485 66.78 -1.65 13.80
C GLY A 485 67.00 -2.59 12.61
N GLY A 486 67.06 -2.08 11.37
CA GLY A 486 67.73 -2.77 10.25
C GLY A 486 66.87 -3.22 9.05
N SER A 487 67.05 -2.46 7.96
CA SER A 487 67.36 -2.86 6.56
C SER A 487 66.44 -3.77 5.73
N ASP A 488 66.00 -3.17 4.61
CA ASP A 488 65.91 -3.62 3.21
C ASP A 488 66.34 -5.06 2.83
N GLU A 489 65.47 -5.80 2.13
CA GLU A 489 65.65 -6.18 0.71
C GLU A 489 64.41 -6.94 0.16
N PRO A 490 64.18 -6.96 -1.17
CA PRO A 490 62.97 -7.46 -1.82
C PRO A 490 63.10 -8.90 -2.33
N THR A 491 62.00 -9.64 -2.47
CA THR A 491 61.96 -10.91 -3.23
C THR A 491 60.52 -11.24 -3.66
N PRO A 492 60.30 -12.12 -4.67
CA PRO A 492 59.60 -11.75 -5.89
C PRO A 492 58.23 -12.44 -6.01
N ALA A 493 57.44 -11.98 -6.98
CA ALA A 493 56.24 -12.67 -7.44
C ALA A 493 56.57 -14.03 -8.08
N PRO A 494 55.64 -15.00 -7.97
CA PRO A 494 55.29 -15.74 -9.17
C PRO A 494 53.79 -15.97 -9.37
N ALA A 495 53.40 -15.76 -10.63
CA ALA A 495 52.53 -16.58 -11.48
C ALA A 495 51.12 -16.97 -11.00
N SER A 496 50.14 -16.41 -11.71
CA SER A 496 48.80 -16.98 -11.88
C SER A 496 48.83 -18.20 -12.80
N PRO A 497 48.06 -19.26 -12.52
CA PRO A 497 47.65 -20.22 -13.53
C PRO A 497 46.21 -19.97 -13.99
N THR A 498 46.06 -19.79 -15.30
CA THR A 498 44.85 -20.09 -16.07
C THR A 498 44.53 -21.58 -15.96
N PRO A 499 43.25 -21.97 -16.09
CA PRO A 499 42.99 -23.18 -16.87
C PRO A 499 41.95 -22.96 -17.96
N ASP A 500 42.28 -23.63 -19.05
CA ASP A 500 41.61 -23.69 -20.33
C ASP A 500 40.22 -24.32 -20.31
N VAL A 501 39.50 -23.88 -21.33
CA VAL A 501 38.26 -24.40 -21.87
C VAL A 501 38.47 -25.83 -22.40
N ALA A 502 37.61 -26.77 -22.00
CA ALA A 502 37.39 -28.02 -22.72
C ALA A 502 35.90 -28.18 -23.03
N VAL A 503 35.62 -28.17 -24.34
CA VAL A 503 34.36 -28.47 -25.02
C VAL A 503 34.11 -29.98 -24.94
N SER A 504 32.86 -30.40 -24.71
CA SER A 504 32.39 -31.74 -25.08
C SER A 504 30.94 -31.69 -25.54
N GLU A 505 30.75 -31.93 -26.83
CA GLU A 505 29.52 -32.41 -27.48
C GLU A 505 29.19 -33.80 -26.89
N GLY A 506 27.94 -34.16 -26.53
CA GLY A 506 26.88 -34.64 -27.41
C GLY A 506 26.16 -35.87 -26.77
N PRO A 507 24.96 -36.27 -27.25
CA PRO A 507 23.86 -36.91 -26.46
C PRO A 507 23.73 -38.45 -26.76
N PRO A 508 22.62 -39.21 -26.49
CA PRO A 508 21.25 -38.85 -26.06
C PRO A 508 20.46 -39.80 -25.10
N ALA A 509 19.31 -39.25 -24.67
CA ALA A 509 17.96 -39.82 -24.43
C ALA A 509 17.75 -41.28 -23.99
N THR A 510 17.00 -41.44 -22.87
CA THR A 510 15.99 -42.50 -22.68
C THR A 510 14.85 -42.04 -21.78
N SER A 511 13.61 -42.21 -22.25
CA SER A 511 12.34 -42.12 -21.51
C SER A 511 12.17 -43.28 -20.50
N PRO A 512 11.15 -43.22 -19.62
CA PRO A 512 10.18 -44.30 -19.70
C PRO A 512 8.70 -43.91 -19.54
N THR A 513 7.92 -44.80 -20.13
CA THR A 513 6.47 -44.93 -20.30
C THR A 513 5.74 -45.46 -19.05
N ARG A 514 4.52 -44.97 -18.77
CA ARG A 514 3.28 -45.65 -18.29
C ARG A 514 2.37 -44.64 -17.60
N GLY A 515 1.04 -44.65 -17.70
CA GLY A 515 0.12 -45.57 -18.35
C GLY A 515 -1.25 -44.89 -18.46
N ALA A 516 -2.01 -45.31 -19.48
CA ALA A 516 -3.35 -44.85 -19.77
C ALA A 516 -4.38 -45.59 -18.90
N GLU A 517 -5.40 -44.87 -18.46
CA GLU A 517 -6.70 -45.46 -18.12
C GLU A 517 -7.79 -44.79 -18.97
N THR A 518 -8.61 -45.67 -19.52
CA THR A 518 -9.63 -45.46 -20.54
C THR A 518 -10.97 -45.25 -19.85
N VAL A 519 -11.69 -44.17 -20.15
CA VAL A 519 -13.15 -44.10 -19.92
C VAL A 519 -13.80 -43.47 -21.16
N THR A 520 -14.64 -44.27 -21.81
CA THR A 520 -15.44 -43.96 -23.01
C THR A 520 -16.76 -43.26 -22.60
N PRO A 521 -17.39 -42.44 -23.47
CA PRO A 521 -18.32 -41.38 -23.08
C PRO A 521 -19.80 -41.75 -23.26
N ALA A 522 -20.69 -40.94 -22.68
CA ALA A 522 -22.12 -40.96 -22.99
C ALA A 522 -22.73 -39.54 -23.08
N ALA A 523 -23.54 -39.39 -24.13
CA ALA A 523 -24.64 -38.44 -24.36
C ALA A 523 -24.34 -36.97 -24.69
N SER A 524 -24.58 -36.65 -25.96
CA SER A 524 -24.88 -35.33 -26.53
C SER A 524 -26.12 -34.67 -25.91
N PRO A 525 -26.32 -33.35 -26.13
CA PRO A 525 -27.29 -33.00 -27.17
C PRO A 525 -26.96 -31.75 -28.04
N ALA A 526 -27.56 -31.79 -29.23
CA ALA A 526 -28.08 -30.68 -30.04
C ALA A 526 -27.12 -29.62 -30.59
N THR A 527 -26.68 -29.89 -31.82
CA THR A 527 -26.15 -28.94 -32.81
C THR A 527 -27.24 -27.93 -33.22
N ALA A 528 -27.01 -26.65 -32.97
CA ALA A 528 -27.73 -25.55 -33.61
C ALA A 528 -26.82 -24.92 -34.68
N THR A 529 -27.29 -24.99 -35.93
CA THR A 529 -26.66 -24.44 -37.14
C THR A 529 -26.63 -22.90 -37.09
N PRO A 530 -25.47 -22.23 -37.23
CA PRO A 530 -25.45 -20.79 -37.45
C PRO A 530 -25.58 -20.48 -38.95
N THR A 531 -26.61 -19.70 -39.26
CA THR A 531 -26.89 -19.09 -40.56
C THR A 531 -25.73 -18.20 -41.00
N ARG A 532 -25.22 -18.47 -42.21
CA ARG A 532 -24.18 -17.71 -42.92
C ARG A 532 -24.66 -16.27 -43.16
N SER A 533 -23.96 -15.28 -42.62
CA SER A 533 -24.07 -13.88 -43.06
C SER A 533 -23.18 -13.66 -44.29
N PRO A 534 -23.60 -12.77 -45.23
CA PRO A 534 -22.90 -12.57 -46.49
C PRO A 534 -21.56 -11.84 -46.31
N GLU A 535 -20.61 -12.30 -47.11
CA GLU A 535 -19.25 -11.82 -47.27
C GLU A 535 -19.22 -10.37 -47.80
N PRO A 536 -18.47 -9.44 -47.19
CA PRO A 536 -18.36 -8.08 -47.70
C PRO A 536 -17.45 -8.04 -48.94
N THR A 537 -17.96 -7.44 -50.01
CA THR A 537 -17.26 -7.14 -51.27
C THR A 537 -16.00 -6.31 -51.01
N PRO A 538 -14.84 -6.66 -51.60
CA PRO A 538 -13.62 -5.86 -51.45
C PRO A 538 -13.75 -4.54 -52.21
N THR A 539 -13.66 -3.42 -51.47
CA THR A 539 -13.60 -2.07 -52.03
C THR A 539 -12.18 -1.80 -52.53
N ARG A 540 -12.09 -1.38 -53.78
CA ARG A 540 -10.86 -1.01 -54.51
C ARG A 540 -10.15 0.16 -53.81
N PRO A 541 -8.80 0.16 -53.68
CA PRO A 541 -8.08 1.28 -53.10
C PRO A 541 -8.18 2.51 -54.01
N VAL A 542 -8.62 3.63 -53.43
CA VAL A 542 -8.64 4.95 -54.06
C VAL A 542 -7.23 5.53 -53.98
N GLU A 543 -6.70 5.90 -55.14
CA GLU A 543 -5.41 6.56 -55.33
C GLU A 543 -5.44 7.98 -54.72
N PRO A 544 -4.43 8.40 -53.94
CA PRO A 544 -4.42 9.72 -53.35
C PRO A 544 -4.09 10.80 -54.40
N THR A 545 -5.02 11.74 -54.57
CA THR A 545 -4.84 12.99 -55.32
C THR A 545 -3.68 13.80 -54.72
N PRO A 546 -2.76 14.36 -55.54
CA PRO A 546 -1.62 15.12 -55.03
C PRO A 546 -2.06 16.45 -54.39
N THR A 547 -1.62 16.67 -53.17
CA THR A 547 -1.84 17.89 -52.39
C THR A 547 -1.11 19.07 -53.04
N ARG A 548 -1.87 20.09 -53.44
CA ARG A 548 -1.38 21.37 -53.92
C ARG A 548 -0.69 22.12 -52.77
N GLN A 549 0.61 22.33 -52.90
CA GLN A 549 1.44 23.13 -52.00
C GLN A 549 0.99 24.60 -52.12
N LEU A 550 0.48 25.16 -51.02
CA LEU A 550 0.16 26.60 -50.90
C LEU A 550 1.28 27.26 -50.10
N ASP A 551 1.87 28.30 -50.67
CA ASP A 551 2.91 29.11 -50.05
C ASP A 551 2.40 29.79 -48.76
N PRO A 552 3.24 29.90 -47.71
CA PRO A 552 2.86 30.53 -46.47
C PRO A 552 2.69 32.06 -46.64
N ALA A 553 1.56 32.57 -46.17
CA ALA A 553 1.30 34.00 -46.08
C ALA A 553 2.26 34.68 -45.08
N PRO A 554 2.67 35.94 -45.32
CA PRO A 554 3.58 36.66 -44.44
C PRO A 554 2.94 36.97 -43.08
N ALA A 555 3.72 36.78 -42.01
CA ALA A 555 3.32 36.98 -40.63
C ALA A 555 3.05 38.47 -40.33
N THR A 556 1.85 38.75 -39.80
CA THR A 556 1.49 40.04 -39.22
C THR A 556 2.16 40.22 -37.85
N PRO A 557 2.76 41.38 -37.53
CA PRO A 557 3.40 41.59 -36.24
C PRO A 557 2.39 41.63 -35.09
N ILE A 558 2.70 40.89 -34.02
CA ILE A 558 1.95 40.83 -32.76
C ILE A 558 2.21 42.12 -31.96
N PRO A 559 1.17 42.86 -31.51
CA PRO A 559 1.37 44.03 -30.67
C PRO A 559 1.85 43.64 -29.26
N THR A 560 2.86 44.36 -28.78
CA THR A 560 3.43 44.25 -27.43
C THR A 560 2.39 44.61 -26.37
N PRO A 561 2.20 43.82 -25.30
CA PRO A 561 1.27 44.16 -24.23
C PRO A 561 1.80 45.32 -23.38
N VAL A 562 0.96 46.33 -23.19
CA VAL A 562 1.16 47.44 -22.24
C VAL A 562 1.01 46.89 -20.81
N PRO A 563 1.89 47.23 -19.86
CA PRO A 563 1.76 46.80 -18.48
C PRO A 563 0.58 47.51 -17.80
N THR A 564 -0.42 46.73 -17.39
CA THR A 564 -1.52 47.20 -16.56
C THR A 564 -1.05 47.32 -15.11
N GLU A 565 -1.12 48.53 -14.55
CA GLU A 565 -0.89 48.79 -13.12
C GLU A 565 -1.92 48.05 -12.26
N THR A 566 -1.43 47.22 -11.34
CA THR A 566 -2.25 46.54 -10.33
C THR A 566 -2.60 47.54 -9.21
N PRO A 567 -3.90 47.78 -8.90
CA PRO A 567 -4.27 48.60 -7.77
C PRO A 567 -3.88 47.94 -6.44
N ARG A 568 -3.15 48.68 -5.60
CA ARG A 568 -2.75 48.26 -4.25
C ARG A 568 -3.99 48.15 -3.35
N ILE A 569 -4.27 46.94 -2.86
CA ILE A 569 -5.23 46.69 -1.78
C ILE A 569 -4.56 47.06 -0.45
N PRO A 570 -5.18 47.89 0.40
CA PRO A 570 -4.60 48.25 1.69
C PRO A 570 -4.60 47.06 2.66
N THR A 571 -3.44 46.83 3.27
CA THR A 571 -3.19 45.87 4.35
C THR A 571 -4.06 46.18 5.57
N PRO A 572 -4.85 45.24 6.12
CA PRO A 572 -5.51 45.45 7.40
C PRO A 572 -4.51 45.43 8.56
N THR A 573 -4.53 46.51 9.34
CA THR A 573 -3.79 46.68 10.59
C THR A 573 -4.17 45.58 11.59
N ALA A 574 -3.16 44.93 12.17
CA ALA A 574 -3.34 43.95 13.25
C ALA A 574 -3.79 44.66 14.54
N THR A 575 -4.95 44.28 15.05
CA THR A 575 -5.43 44.66 16.38
C THR A 575 -4.95 43.64 17.40
N GLU A 576 -4.34 44.12 18.49
CA GLU A 576 -3.89 43.34 19.65
C GLU A 576 -5.02 42.48 20.26
N PRO A 577 -4.68 41.32 20.86
CA PRO A 577 -5.65 40.48 21.56
C PRO A 577 -6.03 41.08 22.93
N PRO A 578 -7.32 41.11 23.31
CA PRO A 578 -7.74 41.56 24.62
C PRO A 578 -7.47 40.51 25.72
N THR A 579 -6.95 40.99 26.84
CA THR A 579 -6.74 40.31 28.12
C THR A 579 -8.07 39.80 28.71
N PRO A 580 -8.11 38.63 29.38
CA PRO A 580 -9.36 38.03 29.83
C PRO A 580 -9.86 38.67 31.13
N GLY A 581 -11.10 39.14 31.14
CA GLY A 581 -11.71 39.68 32.34
C GLY A 581 -13.24 39.82 32.27
N LYS A 582 -13.90 38.98 33.08
CA LYS A 582 -15.25 39.12 33.66
C LYS A 582 -16.46 38.82 32.77
N SER A 583 -17.19 37.78 33.19
CA SER A 583 -18.54 37.39 32.77
C SER A 583 -19.55 38.53 32.85
N PRO A 584 -20.58 38.50 31.99
CA PRO A 584 -21.89 39.00 32.36
C PRO A 584 -23.00 37.94 32.21
N THR A 585 -23.75 37.83 33.30
CA THR A 585 -25.18 37.59 33.46
C THR A 585 -26.01 37.29 32.20
N VAL A 586 -26.63 36.10 32.22
CA VAL A 586 -27.68 35.64 31.30
C VAL A 586 -29.02 36.28 31.67
N LEU A 587 -29.69 36.90 30.70
CA LEU A 587 -31.14 37.17 30.71
C LEU A 587 -31.82 36.27 29.65
N PRO A 588 -33.07 35.83 29.90
CA PRO A 588 -33.74 34.85 29.04
C PRO A 588 -34.34 35.53 27.81
N THR A 589 -34.24 34.88 26.65
CA THR A 589 -34.96 35.28 25.43
C THR A 589 -36.05 34.26 25.11
N GLU A 590 -37.25 34.79 24.92
CA GLU A 590 -38.48 34.10 24.57
C GLU A 590 -38.39 33.38 23.22
N THR A 591 -38.91 32.15 23.18
CA THR A 591 -39.05 31.35 21.96
C THR A 591 -40.37 31.69 21.27
N VAL A 592 -40.29 32.33 20.10
CA VAL A 592 -41.43 32.49 19.18
C VAL A 592 -41.47 31.27 18.26
N THR A 593 -42.53 30.47 18.41
CA THR A 593 -42.86 29.33 17.56
C THR A 593 -43.59 29.81 16.30
N ALA A 594 -43.06 29.51 15.12
CA ALA A 594 -43.79 29.66 13.85
C ALA A 594 -43.79 28.32 13.09
N SER A 595 -44.97 27.70 12.99
CA SER A 595 -45.25 26.53 12.16
C SER A 595 -45.61 26.96 10.74
N PRO A 596 -45.12 26.28 9.68
CA PRO A 596 -45.77 26.31 8.38
C PRO A 596 -46.64 25.07 8.17
N THR A 597 -47.93 25.33 7.94
CA THR A 597 -48.94 24.40 7.44
C THR A 597 -48.67 24.07 5.97
N ALA A 598 -48.54 22.80 5.62
CA ALA A 598 -48.54 22.32 4.24
C ALA A 598 -49.79 21.46 3.99
N THR A 599 -50.55 21.85 2.98
CA THR A 599 -51.77 21.20 2.48
C THR A 599 -51.42 19.93 1.70
N ALA A 600 -52.00 18.79 2.08
CA ALA A 600 -51.85 17.51 1.38
C ALA A 600 -53.03 17.24 0.42
N THR A 601 -52.70 16.77 -0.79
CA THR A 601 -53.64 16.24 -1.80
C THR A 601 -53.87 14.74 -1.55
N PRO A 602 -55.10 14.20 -1.72
CA PRO A 602 -55.40 12.81 -1.37
C PRO A 602 -54.93 11.80 -2.43
N THR A 603 -54.24 10.76 -1.97
CA THR A 603 -53.86 9.57 -2.77
C THR A 603 -54.89 8.46 -2.58
N ALA A 604 -55.21 7.76 -3.67
CA ALA A 604 -56.15 6.64 -3.76
C ALA A 604 -55.76 5.43 -2.88
N PRO A 605 -56.73 4.56 -2.49
CA PRO A 605 -56.49 3.47 -1.56
C PRO A 605 -55.70 2.32 -2.21
N VAL A 606 -54.59 1.96 -1.56
CA VAL A 606 -53.83 0.73 -1.84
C VAL A 606 -54.44 -0.38 -1.00
N GLY A 607 -54.76 -1.51 -1.64
CA GLY A 607 -55.40 -2.67 -1.01
C GLY A 607 -54.55 -3.31 0.09
N ASP A 608 -55.25 -3.89 1.06
CA ASP A 608 -54.70 -4.64 2.18
C ASP A 608 -53.81 -5.78 1.70
N VAL A 609 -52.52 -5.68 2.04
CA VAL A 609 -51.58 -6.79 1.97
C VAL A 609 -51.36 -7.26 3.39
N ASP A 610 -51.72 -8.52 3.66
CA ASP A 610 -51.50 -9.16 4.95
C ASP A 610 -50.02 -9.04 5.37
N PRO A 611 -49.75 -8.69 6.65
CA PRO A 611 -48.39 -8.62 7.14
C PRO A 611 -47.73 -10.01 7.07
N PRO A 612 -46.44 -10.08 6.69
CA PRO A 612 -45.73 -11.34 6.64
C PRO A 612 -45.69 -11.99 8.03
N PRO A 613 -45.74 -13.33 8.11
CA PRO A 613 -45.69 -14.04 9.38
C PRO A 613 -44.38 -13.74 10.13
N PRO A 614 -44.40 -13.72 11.46
CA PRO A 614 -43.21 -13.48 12.25
C PRO A 614 -42.16 -14.57 12.00
N PRO A 615 -40.86 -14.21 12.05
CA PRO A 615 -39.79 -15.18 11.86
C PRO A 615 -39.81 -16.26 12.95
N PRO A 616 -39.40 -17.50 12.64
CA PRO A 616 -39.32 -18.56 13.62
C PRO A 616 -38.31 -18.22 14.74
N PRO A 617 -38.53 -18.69 15.97
CA PRO A 617 -37.62 -18.46 17.07
C PRO A 617 -36.25 -19.11 16.79
N PRO A 618 -35.14 -18.50 17.29
CA PRO A 618 -33.81 -19.06 17.12
C PRO A 618 -33.71 -20.44 17.79
N PRO A 619 -32.88 -21.36 17.24
CA PRO A 619 -32.65 -22.65 17.86
C PRO A 619 -32.00 -22.49 19.25
N PRO A 620 -32.29 -23.40 20.20
CA PRO A 620 -31.67 -23.36 21.51
C PRO A 620 -30.15 -23.52 21.41
N PRO A 621 -29.38 -22.90 22.32
CA PRO A 621 -27.94 -23.04 22.34
C PRO A 621 -27.54 -24.52 22.56
N PRO A 622 -26.42 -24.96 21.97
CA PRO A 622 -25.92 -26.31 22.19
C PRO A 622 -25.61 -26.53 23.68
N PRO A 623 -25.79 -27.75 24.20
CA PRO A 623 -25.45 -28.06 25.59
C PRO A 623 -23.95 -27.82 25.84
N PRO A 624 -23.57 -27.41 27.06
CA PRO A 624 -22.17 -27.22 27.41
C PRO A 624 -21.38 -28.53 27.23
N PRO A 625 -20.10 -28.46 26.82
CA PRO A 625 -19.27 -29.64 26.67
C PRO A 625 -19.13 -30.34 28.02
N THR A 626 -19.30 -31.67 28.02
CA THR A 626 -19.10 -32.52 29.19
C THR A 626 -17.66 -32.35 29.68
N PRO A 627 -17.42 -32.09 30.97
CA PRO A 627 -16.06 -31.97 31.49
C PRO A 627 -15.29 -33.27 31.26
N THR A 628 -14.15 -33.16 30.59
CA THR A 628 -13.23 -34.28 30.41
C THR A 628 -12.27 -34.30 31.61
N CYS A 629 -12.49 -35.24 32.53
CA CYS A 629 -11.51 -35.53 33.58
C CYS A 629 -10.28 -36.21 32.94
N PRO A 630 -9.05 -35.91 33.41
CA PRO A 630 -7.85 -36.61 32.97
C PRO A 630 -7.92 -38.13 33.25
N PRO A 631 -7.18 -38.96 32.50
CA PRO A 631 -7.12 -40.40 32.74
C PRO A 631 -6.68 -40.68 34.18
N GLY A 632 -7.50 -41.41 34.94
CA GLY A 632 -7.19 -41.81 36.31
C GLY A 632 -7.87 -41.01 37.42
N THR A 633 -8.77 -40.08 37.10
CA THR A 633 -9.61 -39.39 38.09
C THR A 633 -11.09 -39.60 37.81
N THR A 634 -11.83 -40.05 38.82
CA THR A 634 -13.30 -40.07 38.82
C THR A 634 -13.83 -38.65 39.01
N CYS A 635 -14.65 -38.21 38.06
CA CYS A 635 -15.67 -37.20 38.33
C CYS A 635 -16.82 -37.66 39.35
#